data_AF-A0A9P3BTZ0-F1
#
_entry.id   AF-A0A9P3BTZ0-F1
#
_cell.length_a   1.000
_cell.length_b   1.000
_cell.length_c   1.000
_cell.angle_alpha   90.00
_cell.angle_beta   90.00
_cell.angle_gamma   90.00
#
_symmetry.space_group_name_H-M   'P 1'
#
loop_
_entity.id
_entity.type
_entity.pdbx_description
1 polymer ?
#
loop_
_entity_poly.entity_id
_entity_poly.type
_entity_poly.pdbx_seq_one_letter_code
_entity_poly.pdbx_strand_id
1 'polypeptide(L)'
;MESNSSTFGNSSRLSTEQSTPALIQAQQDYIIVAGEVYVHLFMLPEDDPQEGSICAIIEREGGASLLTQLLDSAQFNPAVLGPHSLDGKIKNVRSISRMSRVNRRSKDGQHYVVKKVEHLRGQSIWGSPREVTKSDNNAPKILIFHEPTKDERTQPGEELFENTRPQVMIYKMARPVTKGSLWAKVRSGPYSQSGERDPDRLIVIVNAEDLRREGIELSCHLSWEKTCEDFVRELACNGEFVSLLNCAHLIICFDCDGVIHHQRGKNKDTLYFNGSYAEGDFIKACTGEAGDMTGLMSTFTAGFASGLAKSDLSAVSGIDSGIEAGILQGLKCSRRLCRTGFLSKGRELSDDPPWKYIMTGGDPNDDDNDLDFNWITIPTEKVIEGLNWTALEDMAGDPAEVAHCIVKDGPGILSRVPIARFGTMVTADRSEIESYRAISNLIEEYSQAKVHRATPLCIGVFGPPGSGKSYALKQVTTAVLQEQAPPTLEFNLSQFKEYSELIVAFQLVRDTALSGKVPLVMFDEFDANFGGELGWLKYFLTPMNDGRFLDHGRTHPLGRAIFVFIGGTSSTFRAFKDRAHSNEGLTAKCPDFVSRLSGYVDIRGPDPDPDQKHDSKYPIRRALLLHDLLRKHDLKGIDDAVLTGLLRVSRFHHGARSMKAILDMSRLSGKEKFERASLPSDDQLSLHVDPQNFLQWVRGPRLQWDLPMYSSPFEDKAGPNFAPLRDVFAIRLHRVYCDAIKKVAKTAPNLVEGGLEATTQAWHDLPPAHKETSRLQADDIAYKLRLIKCYFSRTVPGKERRFEFRRNRKTYNQEANQENEDDEVEKLAIREHQRFITERLRNGWRYGKDRDLPAKVSPNLVPWSDLPQEFKELYCDLVESIPEILKSHDYEIYRLEEGPQIFPHSPPSLSIV
;
A
#
# COMPACT_ATOMS: atom_id res chain seq x y z
N MET A 1 45.27 -23.04 80.88
CA MET A 1 45.98 -24.07 80.09
C MET A 1 45.76 -23.73 78.63
N GLU A 2 46.86 -23.34 77.97
CA GLU A 2 47.25 -23.54 76.55
C GLU A 2 46.20 -23.46 75.42
N SER A 3 46.46 -22.94 74.22
CA SER A 3 47.41 -22.01 73.60
C SER A 3 47.12 -22.07 72.08
N ASN A 4 47.38 -20.96 71.36
CA ASN A 4 47.70 -20.85 69.92
C ASN A 4 46.58 -21.12 68.88
N SER A 5 46.43 -20.40 67.75
CA SER A 5 47.23 -19.34 67.09
C SER A 5 46.42 -18.63 65.98
N SER A 6 46.71 -17.34 65.80
CA SER A 6 46.57 -16.42 64.64
C SER A 6 46.30 -17.00 63.23
N THR A 7 45.55 -16.36 62.31
CA THR A 7 45.94 -15.13 61.57
C THR A 7 44.82 -14.57 60.64
N PHE A 8 44.68 -13.23 60.64
CA PHE A 8 44.32 -12.25 59.59
C PHE A 8 43.19 -12.41 58.54
N GLY A 9 42.38 -11.34 58.40
CA GLY A 9 41.82 -10.91 57.10
C GLY A 9 40.50 -10.11 57.13
N ASN A 10 40.57 -8.78 57.07
CA ASN A 10 39.49 -7.78 57.06
C ASN A 10 38.31 -8.03 56.09
N SER A 11 37.07 -7.74 56.54
CA SER A 11 35.94 -7.37 55.66
C SER A 11 35.44 -5.96 56.02
N SER A 12 35.74 -4.97 55.18
CA SER A 12 35.19 -3.62 55.23
C SER A 12 33.75 -3.61 54.70
N ARG A 13 32.83 -3.06 55.50
CA ARG A 13 31.48 -2.67 55.09
C ARG A 13 31.58 -1.55 54.05
N LEU A 14 31.10 -1.78 52.84
CA LEU A 14 30.87 -0.75 51.83
C LEU A 14 29.39 -0.36 51.86
N SER A 15 29.18 0.89 52.25
CA SER A 15 27.96 1.66 52.03
C SER A 15 27.62 1.73 50.55
N THR A 16 26.42 1.28 50.18
CA THR A 16 25.84 1.49 48.85
C THR A 16 25.57 2.98 48.64
N GLU A 17 26.43 3.64 47.87
CA GLU A 17 26.20 4.96 47.28
C GLU A 17 24.98 4.87 46.34
N GLN A 18 23.99 5.71 46.62
CA GLN A 18 22.98 6.10 45.63
C GLN A 18 23.68 6.93 44.55
N SER A 19 23.65 6.46 43.31
CA SER A 19 24.16 7.17 42.15
C SER A 19 23.41 8.49 41.93
N THR A 20 24.11 9.59 42.10
CA THR A 20 23.72 10.96 41.71
C THR A 20 23.50 11.06 40.19
N PRO A 21 22.50 11.81 39.69
CA PRO A 21 22.39 12.11 38.26
C PRO A 21 23.55 13.01 37.82
N ALA A 22 24.05 12.77 36.60
CA ALA A 22 25.15 13.52 36.02
C ALA A 22 24.81 15.02 35.86
N LEU A 23 25.62 15.88 36.46
CA LEU A 23 25.70 17.31 36.12
C LEU A 23 25.92 17.46 34.61
N ILE A 24 25.00 18.16 33.93
CA ILE A 24 25.10 18.49 32.51
C ILE A 24 26.41 19.28 32.32
N GLN A 25 27.36 18.72 31.56
CA GLN A 25 28.56 19.47 31.16
C GLN A 25 28.15 20.54 30.13
N ALA A 26 28.70 21.75 30.25
CA ALA A 26 28.30 22.98 29.55
C ALA A 26 28.38 22.99 28.00
N GLN A 27 28.54 21.84 27.35
CA GLN A 27 28.63 21.68 25.88
C GLN A 27 27.70 20.58 25.32
N GLN A 28 26.85 19.95 26.13
CA GLN A 28 26.02 18.84 25.67
C GLN A 28 24.63 19.34 25.24
N ASP A 29 24.19 18.98 24.03
CA ASP A 29 22.79 19.14 23.61
C ASP A 29 21.88 18.38 24.60
N TYR A 30 20.68 18.90 24.87
CA TYR A 30 19.68 18.22 25.72
C TYR A 30 18.24 18.39 25.18
N ILE A 31 17.34 17.46 25.51
CA ILE A 31 15.91 17.48 25.21
C ILE A 31 15.13 17.68 26.51
N ILE A 32 14.17 18.59 26.52
CA ILE A 32 13.23 18.74 27.63
C ILE A 32 11.90 18.08 27.28
N VAL A 33 11.35 17.29 28.18
CA VAL A 33 10.00 16.72 28.11
C VAL A 33 9.18 17.22 29.29
N ALA A 34 7.98 17.74 29.02
CA ALA A 34 7.03 18.13 30.04
C ALA A 34 5.59 17.88 29.55
N GLY A 35 4.63 17.78 30.46
CA GLY A 35 3.23 17.61 30.09
C GLY A 35 2.45 16.69 31.02
N GLU A 36 1.32 16.17 30.55
CA GLU A 36 0.46 15.29 31.36
C GLU A 36 1.19 14.01 31.79
N VAL A 37 1.11 13.65 33.07
CA VAL A 37 1.60 12.39 33.63
C VAL A 37 0.48 11.59 34.28
N TYR A 38 0.45 10.29 34.00
CA TYR A 38 -0.56 9.35 34.49
C TYR A 38 -0.05 7.92 34.48
N VAL A 39 -0.80 7.01 35.11
CA VAL A 39 -0.49 5.58 35.21
C VAL A 39 -1.58 4.73 34.55
N HIS A 40 -1.18 3.67 33.86
CA HIS A 40 -2.04 2.58 33.40
C HIS A 40 -1.91 1.36 34.32
N LEU A 41 -3.02 0.70 34.62
CA LEU A 41 -3.04 -0.56 35.37
C LEU A 41 -3.23 -1.73 34.41
N PHE A 42 -2.22 -2.57 34.23
CA PHE A 42 -2.26 -3.72 33.34
C PHE A 42 -2.63 -4.99 34.12
N MET A 43 -3.77 -5.59 33.79
CA MET A 43 -4.27 -6.81 34.41
C MET A 43 -3.81 -8.02 33.59
N LEU A 44 -2.89 -8.82 34.14
CA LEU A 44 -2.35 -10.01 33.48
C LEU A 44 -3.24 -11.24 33.76
N PRO A 45 -3.60 -12.03 32.74
CA PRO A 45 -4.37 -13.26 32.92
C PRO A 45 -3.54 -14.43 33.49
N GLU A 46 -4.18 -15.32 34.23
CA GLU A 46 -3.61 -16.62 34.64
C GLU A 46 -3.28 -17.53 33.45
N ASP A 47 -2.48 -18.59 33.71
CA ASP A 47 -2.02 -19.55 32.69
C ASP A 47 -3.17 -20.37 32.08
N ASP A 48 -4.26 -20.59 32.82
CA ASP A 48 -5.42 -21.36 32.36
C ASP A 48 -6.52 -20.45 31.80
N PRO A 49 -6.84 -20.55 30.49
CA PRO A 49 -7.86 -19.71 29.85
C PRO A 49 -9.30 -19.97 30.32
N GLN A 50 -9.59 -21.03 31.09
CA GLN A 50 -10.97 -21.35 31.52
C GLN A 50 -11.47 -20.55 32.73
N GLU A 51 -10.61 -19.94 33.55
CA GLU A 51 -11.05 -19.30 34.80
C GLU A 51 -11.20 -17.78 34.77
N GLY A 52 -10.69 -17.07 33.76
CA GLY A 52 -10.85 -15.61 33.64
C GLY A 52 -10.24 -14.78 34.79
N SER A 53 -9.48 -15.44 35.67
CA SER A 53 -8.75 -14.93 36.83
C SER A 53 -7.53 -14.08 36.41
N ILE A 54 -7.18 -13.12 37.27
CA ILE A 54 -6.08 -12.17 37.05
C ILE A 54 -4.93 -12.57 37.97
N CYS A 55 -3.74 -12.80 37.41
CA CYS A 55 -2.58 -13.24 38.18
C CYS A 55 -1.75 -12.08 38.75
N ALA A 56 -1.78 -10.91 38.10
CA ALA A 56 -1.04 -9.72 38.52
C ALA A 56 -1.68 -8.43 37.98
N ILE A 57 -1.48 -7.32 38.72
CA ILE A 57 -1.76 -5.96 38.25
C ILE A 57 -0.42 -5.22 38.23
N ILE A 58 -0.04 -4.71 37.06
CA ILE A 58 1.23 -4.01 36.85
C ILE A 58 0.97 -2.54 36.55
N GLU A 59 1.67 -1.67 37.25
CA GLU A 59 1.65 -0.23 36.98
C GLU A 59 2.59 0.11 35.82
N ARG A 60 2.09 0.93 34.88
CA ARG A 60 2.86 1.44 33.75
C ARG A 60 2.66 2.94 33.59
N GLU A 61 3.75 3.67 33.58
CA GLU A 61 3.73 5.12 33.37
C GLU A 61 3.29 5.43 31.93
N GLY A 62 2.46 6.46 31.79
CA GLY A 62 2.03 7.02 30.52
C GLY A 62 2.43 8.48 30.42
N GLY A 63 1.88 9.19 29.44
CA GLY A 63 2.07 10.63 29.41
C GLY A 63 3.48 11.09 29.00
N ALA A 64 3.91 12.21 29.56
CA ALA A 64 5.26 12.76 29.46
C ALA A 64 6.32 11.86 30.12
N SER A 65 5.94 11.09 31.14
CA SER A 65 6.85 10.18 31.84
C SER A 65 7.26 9.00 30.96
N LEU A 66 6.31 8.40 30.22
CA LEU A 66 6.62 7.38 29.21
C LEU A 66 7.52 7.94 28.09
N LEU A 67 7.27 9.17 27.64
CA LEU A 67 8.11 9.83 26.63
C LEU A 67 9.56 9.96 27.10
N THR A 68 9.77 10.35 28.36
CA THR A 68 11.10 10.44 28.97
C THR A 68 11.79 9.07 28.99
N GLN A 69 11.13 8.03 29.49
CA GLN A 69 11.71 6.67 29.53
C GLN A 69 12.12 6.15 28.14
N LEU A 70 11.29 6.38 27.12
CA LEU A 70 11.56 5.97 25.75
C LEU A 70 12.77 6.71 25.18
N LEU A 71 12.83 8.04 25.37
CA LEU A 71 13.94 8.85 24.89
C LEU A 71 15.26 8.51 25.61
N ASP A 72 15.23 8.28 26.94
CA ASP A 72 16.39 7.81 27.71
C ASP A 72 16.92 6.47 27.17
N SER A 73 16.00 5.56 26.83
CA SER A 73 16.32 4.23 26.31
C SER A 73 16.90 4.24 24.89
N ALA A 74 16.77 5.35 24.16
CA ALA A 74 17.35 5.48 22.82
C ALA A 74 18.90 5.55 22.86
N GLN A 75 19.51 5.79 24.02
CA GLN A 75 20.98 5.84 24.24
C GLN A 75 21.72 6.86 23.33
N PHE A 76 21.06 7.95 22.96
CA PHE A 76 21.65 9.02 22.14
C PHE A 76 22.03 10.25 22.99
N ASN A 77 23.04 10.98 22.51
CA ASN A 77 23.28 12.38 22.83
C ASN A 77 22.36 13.20 21.91
N PRO A 78 21.40 14.00 22.37
CA PRO A 78 21.30 14.75 23.64
C PRO A 78 20.79 14.02 24.91
N ALA A 79 21.20 14.52 26.10
CA ALA A 79 20.62 14.11 27.39
C ALA A 79 19.12 14.47 27.50
N VAL A 80 18.31 13.67 28.18
CA VAL A 80 16.86 13.89 28.29
C VAL A 80 16.52 14.35 29.71
N LEU A 81 15.82 15.47 29.81
CA LEU A 81 15.31 16.02 31.06
C LEU A 81 13.80 15.92 31.05
N GLY A 82 13.22 15.16 31.98
CA GLY A 82 11.77 14.98 32.04
C GLY A 82 11.27 14.63 33.44
N PRO A 83 9.95 14.45 33.59
CA PRO A 83 9.38 13.97 34.85
C PRO A 83 9.76 12.51 35.08
N HIS A 84 10.60 12.25 36.09
CA HIS A 84 10.88 10.91 36.59
C HIS A 84 9.80 10.44 37.56
N SER A 85 9.76 9.11 37.78
CA SER A 85 8.67 8.35 38.40
C SER A 85 7.92 9.06 39.54
N LEU A 86 6.59 8.95 39.50
CA LEU A 86 5.71 9.46 40.56
C LEU A 86 5.99 8.67 41.85
N ASP A 87 6.81 9.22 42.74
CA ASP A 87 7.22 8.64 44.04
C ASP A 87 6.10 7.81 44.73
N GLY A 88 6.12 6.49 44.48
CA GLY A 88 5.56 5.41 45.30
C GLY A 88 4.10 5.47 45.75
N LYS A 89 3.21 6.29 45.15
CA LYS A 89 1.78 6.32 45.51
C LYS A 89 0.93 6.37 44.25
N ILE A 90 0.03 5.39 44.08
CA ILE A 90 -1.02 5.35 43.05
C ILE A 90 -1.74 6.70 43.03
N LYS A 91 -1.29 7.60 42.17
CA LYS A 91 -1.92 8.89 41.92
C LYS A 91 -2.09 8.99 40.43
N ASN A 92 -3.33 9.21 40.02
CA ASN A 92 -3.73 9.49 38.64
C ASN A 92 -3.73 8.31 37.66
N VAL A 93 -4.51 7.27 37.97
CA VAL A 93 -4.77 6.17 37.04
C VAL A 93 -5.65 6.64 35.87
N ARG A 94 -5.17 6.48 34.64
CA ARG A 94 -5.86 6.86 33.40
C ARG A 94 -6.70 5.74 32.81
N SER A 95 -6.22 4.51 32.89
CA SER A 95 -6.97 3.35 32.41
C SER A 95 -6.57 2.07 33.11
N ILE A 96 -7.48 1.11 33.01
CA ILE A 96 -7.26 -0.28 33.38
C ILE A 96 -7.29 -1.08 32.08
N SER A 97 -6.20 -1.76 31.78
CA SER A 97 -6.05 -2.54 30.54
C SER A 97 -5.99 -4.02 30.88
N ARG A 98 -6.96 -4.79 30.37
CA ARG A 98 -6.91 -6.25 30.45
C ARG A 98 -5.95 -6.74 29.38
N MET A 99 -4.96 -7.55 29.74
CA MET A 99 -3.95 -8.04 28.81
C MET A 99 -4.32 -9.41 28.24
N SER A 100 -3.79 -9.77 27.08
CA SER A 100 -3.83 -11.11 26.51
C SER A 100 -2.43 -11.59 26.18
N ARG A 101 -2.16 -12.86 26.44
CA ARG A 101 -0.89 -13.48 26.11
C ARG A 101 -0.79 -13.66 24.61
N VAL A 102 0.39 -13.37 24.07
CA VAL A 102 0.73 -13.70 22.69
C VAL A 102 1.61 -14.94 22.70
N ASN A 103 1.22 -15.98 21.97
CA ASN A 103 2.02 -17.18 21.78
C ASN A 103 3.19 -16.91 20.82
N ARG A 104 4.22 -16.20 21.30
CA ARG A 104 5.49 -16.02 20.60
C ARG A 104 6.60 -16.67 21.41
N ARG A 105 7.39 -17.52 20.77
CA ARG A 105 8.55 -18.18 21.39
C ARG A 105 9.63 -17.11 21.65
N SER A 106 9.72 -16.62 22.87
CA SER A 106 10.81 -15.74 23.32
C SER A 106 11.60 -16.42 24.42
N LYS A 107 12.94 -16.26 24.39
CA LYS A 107 13.82 -16.65 25.50
C LYS A 107 13.74 -15.65 26.66
N ASP A 108 13.17 -14.47 26.43
CA ASP A 108 13.23 -13.31 27.32
C ASP A 108 11.99 -13.11 28.20
N GLY A 109 10.92 -13.89 28.02
CA GLY A 109 9.72 -13.84 28.86
C GLY A 109 8.42 -14.01 28.09
N GLN A 110 7.30 -13.78 28.77
CA GLN A 110 5.96 -13.86 28.17
C GLN A 110 5.55 -12.49 27.63
N HIS A 111 5.12 -12.47 26.37
CA HIS A 111 4.61 -11.26 25.72
C HIS A 111 3.11 -11.10 25.94
N TYR A 112 2.70 -9.85 26.16
CA TYR A 112 1.32 -9.45 26.40
C TYR A 112 0.93 -8.29 25.48
N VAL A 113 -0.26 -8.37 24.90
CA VAL A 113 -0.91 -7.26 24.20
C VAL A 113 -2.12 -6.81 25.00
N VAL A 114 -2.53 -5.57 24.81
CA VAL A 114 -3.75 -5.05 25.42
C VAL A 114 -4.94 -5.74 24.74
N LYS A 115 -5.84 -6.33 25.52
CA LYS A 115 -7.10 -6.96 25.07
C LYS A 115 -8.24 -5.96 25.02
N LYS A 116 -8.35 -5.18 26.10
CA LYS A 116 -9.44 -4.25 26.35
C LYS A 116 -8.95 -3.16 27.28
N VAL A 117 -9.32 -1.92 26.99
CA VAL A 117 -9.03 -0.76 27.84
C VAL A 117 -10.32 -0.22 28.43
N GLU A 118 -10.31 0.05 29.73
CA GLU A 118 -11.34 0.81 30.42
C GLU A 118 -10.73 2.13 30.90
N HIS A 119 -11.19 3.24 30.32
CA HIS A 119 -10.71 4.57 30.69
C HIS A 119 -11.39 5.06 31.98
N LEU A 120 -10.58 5.59 32.88
CA LEU A 120 -11.04 6.18 34.14
C LEU A 120 -11.07 7.70 34.04
N ARG A 121 -11.96 8.33 34.81
CA ARG A 121 -11.98 9.79 34.97
C ARG A 121 -10.90 10.22 35.97
N GLY A 122 -9.65 10.17 35.54
CA GLY A 122 -8.49 10.68 36.28
C GLY A 122 -8.45 12.21 36.36
N GLN A 123 -7.59 12.74 37.23
CA GLN A 123 -7.20 14.15 37.20
C GLN A 123 -6.19 14.37 36.05
N SER A 124 -5.98 15.61 35.63
CA SER A 124 -4.83 15.92 34.78
C SER A 124 -3.72 16.46 35.69
N ILE A 125 -2.53 15.89 35.61
CA ILE A 125 -1.38 16.31 36.40
C ILE A 125 -0.26 16.69 35.44
N TRP A 126 0.22 17.93 35.56
CA TRP A 126 1.38 18.39 34.83
C TRP A 126 2.67 17.90 35.49
N GLY A 127 3.54 17.27 34.70
CA GLY A 127 4.89 16.88 35.07
C GLY A 127 5.93 17.73 34.33
N SER A 128 6.91 18.24 35.08
CA SER A 128 8.08 18.96 34.57
C SER A 128 9.36 18.33 35.13
N PRO A 129 10.53 18.55 34.50
CA PRO A 129 11.82 18.18 35.08
C PRO A 129 12.05 18.87 36.44
N ARG A 130 12.68 18.19 37.40
CA ARG A 130 12.93 18.72 38.76
C ARG A 130 14.03 19.80 38.79
N GLU A 131 14.96 19.77 37.84
CA GLU A 131 16.10 20.69 37.75
C GLU A 131 16.11 21.35 36.36
N VAL A 132 15.36 22.45 36.20
CA VAL A 132 15.61 23.41 35.09
C VAL A 132 16.30 24.61 35.73
N THR A 133 17.60 24.46 36.05
CA THR A 133 18.37 25.53 36.67
C THR A 133 18.48 26.70 35.70
N LYS A 134 18.09 27.90 36.15
CA LYS A 134 18.19 29.20 35.43
C LYS A 134 19.63 29.61 35.06
N SER A 135 20.61 28.70 35.13
CA SER A 135 22.04 28.99 35.03
C SER A 135 22.75 28.43 33.79
N ASP A 136 22.09 27.65 32.93
CA ASP A 136 22.78 27.07 31.78
C ASP A 136 22.60 27.95 30.53
N ASN A 137 23.71 28.53 30.08
CA ASN A 137 23.81 29.31 28.84
C ASN A 137 23.49 28.51 27.55
N ASN A 138 23.13 27.23 27.65
CA ASN A 138 22.90 26.37 26.50
C ASN A 138 21.41 26.11 26.29
N ALA A 139 20.92 26.42 25.09
CA ALA A 139 19.52 26.26 24.70
C ALA A 139 19.15 24.78 24.50
N PRO A 140 17.96 24.31 24.93
CA PRO A 140 17.54 22.94 24.65
C PRO A 140 17.42 22.74 23.14
N LYS A 141 17.88 21.58 22.67
CA LYS A 141 17.76 21.22 21.26
C LYS A 141 16.30 21.02 20.86
N ILE A 142 15.54 20.29 21.69
CA ILE A 142 14.11 20.04 21.49
C ILE A 142 13.36 20.25 22.80
N LEU A 143 12.22 20.94 22.74
CA LEU A 143 11.23 21.00 23.82
C LEU A 143 9.98 20.21 23.42
N ILE A 144 9.62 19.18 24.17
CA ILE A 144 8.44 18.34 23.92
C ILE A 144 7.37 18.61 24.98
N PHE A 145 6.21 19.07 24.55
CA PHE A 145 5.02 19.23 25.39
C PHE A 145 3.99 18.14 25.08
N HIS A 146 3.55 17.41 26.10
CA HIS A 146 2.36 16.56 26.02
C HIS A 146 1.18 17.30 26.65
N GLU A 147 0.25 17.73 25.80
CA GLU A 147 -0.91 18.48 26.25
C GLU A 147 -1.78 17.69 27.24
N PRO A 148 -2.22 18.32 28.34
CA PRO A 148 -3.15 17.70 29.25
C PRO A 148 -4.55 17.57 28.65
N THR A 149 -5.15 16.40 28.86
CA THR A 149 -6.52 16.09 28.42
C THR A 149 -7.62 16.90 29.13
N LYS A 150 -7.25 17.70 30.13
CA LYS A 150 -8.11 18.69 30.78
C LYS A 150 -7.32 19.98 30.94
N ASP A 151 -7.95 21.11 30.62
CA ASP A 151 -7.39 22.45 30.76
C ASP A 151 -7.43 22.93 32.22
N GLU A 152 -6.79 22.16 33.10
CA GLU A 152 -6.68 22.44 34.53
C GLU A 152 -5.21 22.37 34.92
N ARG A 153 -4.73 23.35 35.71
CA ARG A 153 -3.37 23.39 36.27
C ARG A 153 -2.25 23.38 35.21
N THR A 154 -2.47 24.04 34.08
CA THR A 154 -1.49 24.24 32.99
C THR A 154 -0.42 25.29 33.28
N GLN A 155 -0.59 26.11 34.33
CA GLN A 155 0.35 27.18 34.72
C GLN A 155 1.84 26.76 34.74
N PRO A 156 2.25 25.60 35.31
CA PRO A 156 3.65 25.20 35.29
C PRO A 156 4.21 24.97 33.87
N GLY A 157 3.34 24.54 32.94
CA GLY A 157 3.71 24.40 31.53
C GLY A 157 3.83 25.74 30.82
N GLU A 158 2.96 26.70 31.14
CA GLU A 158 3.06 28.07 30.64
C GLU A 158 4.34 28.76 31.12
N GLU A 159 4.68 28.61 32.41
CA GLU A 159 5.92 29.13 32.98
C GLU A 159 7.16 28.49 32.33
N LEU A 160 7.15 27.17 32.13
CA LEU A 160 8.25 26.49 31.45
C LEU A 160 8.40 27.00 30.01
N PHE A 161 7.30 27.17 29.30
CA PHE A 161 7.29 27.70 27.93
C PHE A 161 7.85 29.12 27.85
N GLU A 162 7.45 30.01 28.75
CA GLU A 162 7.90 31.41 28.80
C GLU A 162 9.37 31.55 29.19
N ASN A 163 9.93 30.59 29.94
CA ASN A 163 11.31 30.62 30.42
C ASN A 163 12.30 29.81 29.58
N THR A 164 11.83 29.00 28.62
CA THR A 164 12.69 28.14 27.79
C THR A 164 12.88 28.73 26.39
N ARG A 165 14.05 28.54 25.79
CA ARG A 165 14.38 29.01 24.42
C ARG A 165 14.87 27.85 23.55
N PRO A 166 14.00 26.91 23.15
CA PRO A 166 14.41 25.72 22.41
C PRO A 166 14.76 26.04 20.95
N GLN A 167 15.61 25.21 20.34
CA GLN A 167 15.85 25.28 18.89
C GLN A 167 14.61 24.82 18.10
N VAL A 168 13.85 23.85 18.61
CA VAL A 168 12.54 23.46 18.05
C VAL A 168 11.60 22.99 19.14
N MET A 169 10.30 23.20 18.95
CA MET A 169 9.26 22.74 19.87
C MET A 169 8.36 21.71 19.20
N ILE A 170 8.15 20.58 19.88
CA ILE A 170 7.20 19.54 19.51
C ILE A 170 6.03 19.62 20.49
N TYR A 171 4.83 19.87 19.96
CA TYR A 171 3.58 19.88 20.73
C TYR A 171 2.76 18.65 20.38
N LYS A 172 2.75 17.65 21.27
CA LYS A 172 1.88 16.49 21.18
C LYS A 172 0.51 16.89 21.74
N MET A 173 -0.43 17.13 20.82
CA MET A 173 -1.76 17.63 21.11
C MET A 173 -2.65 16.53 21.69
N ALA A 174 -3.58 16.92 22.56
CA ALA A 174 -4.61 16.05 23.12
C ALA A 174 -5.97 16.73 23.00
N ARG A 175 -7.05 15.99 23.22
CA ARG A 175 -8.39 16.59 23.28
C ARG A 175 -8.55 17.48 24.52
N PRO A 176 -9.23 18.63 24.41
CA PRO A 176 -9.91 19.15 23.21
C PRO A 176 -8.95 19.84 22.22
N VAL A 177 -9.00 19.43 20.94
CA VAL A 177 -8.06 19.89 19.89
C VAL A 177 -8.26 21.38 19.59
N THR A 178 -7.16 22.12 19.38
CA THR A 178 -7.12 23.59 19.13
C THR A 178 -7.72 24.49 20.21
N LYS A 179 -8.03 23.94 21.38
CA LYS A 179 -8.61 24.65 22.53
C LYS A 179 -7.64 24.58 23.71
N GLY A 180 -7.90 25.39 24.74
CA GLY A 180 -7.12 25.40 25.99
C GLY A 180 -6.12 26.55 26.13
N SER A 181 -5.81 26.89 27.39
CA SER A 181 -4.95 28.05 27.71
C SER A 181 -3.52 27.89 27.19
N LEU A 182 -2.99 26.67 27.31
CA LEU A 182 -1.63 26.34 26.88
C LEU A 182 -1.49 26.44 25.36
N TRP A 183 -2.42 25.85 24.59
CA TRP A 183 -2.41 25.95 23.14
C TRP A 183 -2.52 27.41 22.66
N ALA A 184 -3.39 28.21 23.27
CA ALA A 184 -3.54 29.62 22.94
C ALA A 184 -2.22 30.40 23.08
N LYS A 185 -1.38 30.02 24.05
CA LYS A 185 -0.03 30.57 24.22
C LYS A 185 0.98 29.94 23.27
N VAL A 186 0.97 28.64 23.01
CA VAL A 186 2.01 27.92 22.24
C VAL A 186 1.88 28.12 20.73
N ARG A 187 0.66 28.25 20.19
CA ARG A 187 0.38 28.27 18.73
C ARG A 187 1.12 29.33 17.91
N SER A 188 1.65 30.38 18.55
CA SER A 188 2.49 31.39 17.88
C SER A 188 3.98 31.01 17.80
N GLY A 189 4.35 29.79 18.19
CA GLY A 189 5.72 29.25 18.15
C GLY A 189 6.55 29.52 19.41
N PRO A 190 7.67 28.82 19.63
CA PRO A 190 8.56 29.05 20.77
C PRO A 190 9.21 30.44 20.76
N TYR A 191 9.76 30.85 21.89
CA TYR A 191 10.56 32.08 21.97
C TYR A 191 11.98 31.83 21.45
N SER A 192 12.45 32.70 20.55
CA SER A 192 13.82 32.71 20.04
C SER A 192 14.80 33.30 21.06
N GLN A 193 16.11 33.22 20.77
CA GLN A 193 17.14 33.86 21.60
C GLN A 193 16.97 35.39 21.70
N SER A 194 16.32 36.05 20.73
CA SER A 194 15.99 37.48 20.79
C SER A 194 14.76 37.79 21.64
N GLY A 195 14.02 36.78 22.12
CA GLY A 195 12.78 36.92 22.87
C GLY A 195 11.54 37.13 22.00
N GLU A 196 11.67 37.05 20.68
CA GLU A 196 10.55 37.10 19.74
C GLU A 196 9.91 35.71 19.57
N ARG A 197 8.66 35.66 19.09
CA ARG A 197 7.97 34.40 18.79
C ARG A 197 8.40 33.90 17.42
N ASP A 198 8.80 32.64 17.35
CA ASP A 198 9.25 31.99 16.11
C ASP A 198 8.28 30.86 15.70
N PRO A 199 7.26 31.16 14.87
CA PRO A 199 6.29 30.17 14.45
C PRO A 199 6.85 29.12 13.49
N ASP A 200 8.02 29.34 12.89
CA ASP A 200 8.68 28.39 11.98
C ASP A 200 9.35 27.23 12.72
N ARG A 201 9.37 27.27 14.07
CA ARG A 201 9.98 26.25 14.95
C ARG A 201 8.95 25.43 15.73
N LEU A 202 7.67 25.47 15.34
CA LEU A 202 6.60 24.71 15.98
C LEU A 202 6.18 23.50 15.13
N ILE A 203 6.33 22.31 15.72
CA ILE A 203 5.86 21.05 15.18
C ILE A 203 4.69 20.57 16.03
N VAL A 204 3.54 20.29 15.41
CA VAL A 204 2.37 19.74 16.10
C VAL A 204 2.17 18.30 15.69
N ILE A 205 2.01 17.41 16.67
CA ILE A 205 1.64 16.00 16.45
C ILE A 205 0.24 15.78 17.02
N VAL A 206 -0.68 15.28 16.19
CA VAL A 206 -2.08 15.01 16.58
C VAL A 206 -2.49 13.61 16.11
N ASN A 207 -3.36 12.94 16.88
CA ASN A 207 -3.96 11.67 16.49
C ASN A 207 -5.19 11.93 15.62
N ALA A 208 -5.31 11.23 14.49
CA ALA A 208 -6.48 11.29 13.62
C ALA A 208 -7.79 10.95 14.36
N GLU A 209 -7.76 10.02 15.31
CA GLU A 209 -8.92 9.65 16.12
C GLU A 209 -9.38 10.81 17.03
N ASP A 210 -8.46 11.65 17.52
CA ASP A 210 -8.82 12.83 18.29
C ASP A 210 -9.48 13.90 17.41
N LEU A 211 -9.04 14.04 16.16
CA LEU A 211 -9.69 14.91 15.17
C LEU A 211 -11.11 14.42 14.84
N ARG A 212 -11.29 13.11 14.60
CA ARG A 212 -12.62 12.52 14.35
C ARG A 212 -13.58 12.78 15.50
N ARG A 213 -13.11 12.64 16.74
CA ARG A 213 -13.92 12.88 17.94
C ARG A 213 -14.26 14.35 18.20
N GLU A 214 -13.55 15.28 17.56
CA GLU A 214 -13.91 16.71 17.52
C GLU A 214 -14.83 17.05 16.33
N GLY A 215 -15.25 16.05 15.56
CA GLY A 215 -16.25 16.20 14.49
C GLY A 215 -15.65 16.35 13.08
N ILE A 216 -14.35 16.15 12.90
CA ILE A 216 -13.75 16.15 11.56
C ILE A 216 -14.08 14.84 10.86
N GLU A 217 -14.64 14.92 9.64
CA GLU A 217 -15.07 13.75 8.86
C GLU A 217 -13.90 13.05 8.13
N LEU A 218 -12.88 12.61 8.88
CA LEU A 218 -11.79 11.78 8.33
C LEU A 218 -12.24 10.33 8.20
N SER A 219 -12.21 9.77 7.00
CA SER A 219 -12.42 8.32 6.80
C SER A 219 -11.49 7.47 7.65
N CYS A 220 -11.98 6.31 8.07
CA CYS A 220 -11.25 5.30 8.82
C CYS A 220 -11.29 3.97 8.07
N HIS A 221 -10.14 3.31 7.94
CA HIS A 221 -10.04 1.95 7.39
C HIS A 221 -10.72 1.77 6.02
N LEU A 222 -10.56 2.74 5.10
CA LEU A 222 -11.00 2.66 3.70
C LEU A 222 -9.78 2.64 2.76
N SER A 223 -9.52 3.68 1.98
CA SER A 223 -8.28 3.83 1.20
C SER A 223 -7.48 5.00 1.75
N TRP A 224 -6.15 4.93 1.62
CA TRP A 224 -5.30 6.07 1.96
C TRP A 224 -5.64 7.29 1.10
N GLU A 225 -6.05 7.08 -0.15
CA GLU A 225 -6.49 8.13 -1.04
C GLU A 225 -7.73 8.85 -0.54
N LYS A 226 -8.72 8.12 0.00
CA LYS A 226 -9.92 8.68 0.62
C LYS A 226 -9.58 9.45 1.90
N THR A 227 -8.68 8.93 2.73
CA THR A 227 -8.21 9.64 3.94
C THR A 227 -7.53 10.96 3.59
N CYS A 228 -6.71 10.99 2.55
CA CYS A 228 -6.09 12.21 2.03
C CYS A 228 -7.10 13.19 1.43
N GLU A 229 -8.12 12.69 0.71
CA GLU A 229 -9.20 13.54 0.20
C GLU A 229 -9.97 14.21 1.33
N ASP A 230 -10.32 13.44 2.37
CA ASP A 230 -11.02 13.95 3.54
C ASP A 230 -10.15 14.93 4.32
N PHE A 231 -8.84 14.69 4.44
CA PHE A 231 -7.91 15.67 5.02
C PHE A 231 -7.96 17.01 4.28
N VAL A 232 -7.85 17.01 2.95
CA VAL A 232 -7.88 18.25 2.15
C VAL A 232 -9.25 18.93 2.24
N ARG A 233 -10.36 18.18 2.20
CA ARG A 233 -11.70 18.77 2.24
C ARG A 233 -12.08 19.28 3.63
N GLU A 234 -11.77 18.53 4.67
CA GLU A 234 -12.23 18.84 6.03
C GLU A 234 -11.28 19.78 6.75
N LEU A 235 -9.97 19.49 6.80
CA LEU A 235 -9.04 20.36 7.53
C LEU A 235 -8.74 21.65 6.77
N ALA A 236 -8.59 21.61 5.44
CA ALA A 236 -8.28 22.83 4.67
C ALA A 236 -9.46 23.80 4.55
N CYS A 237 -10.70 23.31 4.63
CA CYS A 237 -11.90 24.15 4.49
C CYS A 237 -12.59 24.48 5.82
N ASN A 238 -12.20 23.88 6.95
CA ASN A 238 -12.79 24.18 8.25
C ASN A 238 -12.01 25.26 9.02
N GLY A 239 -12.65 26.43 9.19
CA GLY A 239 -12.12 27.61 9.87
C GLY A 239 -11.66 27.36 11.32
N GLU A 240 -12.25 26.39 12.03
CA GLU A 240 -11.90 26.09 13.43
C GLU A 240 -10.49 25.52 13.56
N PHE A 241 -10.04 24.72 12.58
CA PHE A 241 -8.75 24.02 12.61
C PHE A 241 -7.64 24.75 11.86
N VAL A 242 -7.91 25.96 11.34
CA VAL A 242 -6.91 26.81 10.64
C VAL A 242 -5.66 27.04 11.48
N SER A 243 -5.78 27.08 12.82
CA SER A 243 -4.61 27.22 13.69
C SER A 243 -3.63 26.04 13.61
N LEU A 244 -4.08 24.84 13.23
CA LEU A 244 -3.21 23.67 12.98
C LEU A 244 -2.47 23.81 11.66
N LEU A 245 -3.15 24.25 10.60
CA LEU A 245 -2.54 24.47 9.28
C LEU A 245 -1.54 25.65 9.28
N ASN A 246 -1.68 26.57 10.23
CA ASN A 246 -0.75 27.66 10.42
C ASN A 246 0.53 27.27 11.17
N CYS A 247 0.68 26.01 11.63
CA CYS A 247 1.93 25.54 12.24
C CYS A 247 2.99 25.26 11.17
N ALA A 248 4.28 25.41 11.50
CA ALA A 248 5.35 25.13 10.55
C ALA A 248 5.25 23.70 10.00
N HIS A 249 5.02 22.74 10.90
CA HIS A 249 4.75 21.36 10.56
C HIS A 249 3.59 20.81 11.38
N LEU A 250 2.60 20.24 10.69
CA LEU A 250 1.50 19.48 11.28
C LEU A 250 1.65 18.01 10.88
N ILE A 251 1.69 17.14 11.87
CA ILE A 251 1.87 15.69 11.73
C ILE A 251 0.62 15.01 12.29
N ILE A 252 -0.19 14.43 11.42
CA ILE A 252 -1.42 13.70 11.77
C ILE A 252 -1.11 12.21 11.69
N CYS A 253 -1.17 11.52 12.82
CA CYS A 253 -0.88 10.10 12.91
C CYS A 253 -2.17 9.27 12.80
N PHE A 254 -2.13 8.26 11.93
CA PHE A 254 -3.16 7.23 11.78
C PHE A 254 -2.60 5.93 12.38
N ASP A 255 -2.74 5.81 13.70
CA ASP A 255 -2.18 4.74 14.52
C ASP A 255 -0.66 4.53 14.31
N CYS A 256 -0.25 3.34 13.88
CA CYS A 256 1.13 3.02 13.48
C CYS A 256 1.23 2.65 12.00
N ASP A 257 0.20 2.99 11.21
CA ASP A 257 0.07 2.59 9.81
C ASP A 257 0.38 3.71 8.82
N GLY A 258 0.12 4.98 9.20
CA GLY A 258 0.43 6.11 8.35
C GLY A 258 0.47 7.46 9.06
N VAL A 259 1.04 8.44 8.37
CA VAL A 259 1.15 9.84 8.80
C VAL A 259 0.86 10.77 7.64
N ILE A 260 0.00 11.77 7.84
CA ILE A 260 -0.09 12.93 6.95
C ILE A 260 0.76 14.06 7.53
N HIS A 261 1.66 14.60 6.71
CA HIS A 261 2.49 15.76 7.02
C HIS A 261 2.06 16.94 6.18
N HIS A 262 1.62 18.00 6.85
CA HIS A 262 1.37 19.31 6.26
C HIS A 262 2.49 20.27 6.65
N GLN A 263 2.99 21.04 5.67
CA GLN A 263 3.98 22.09 5.90
C GLN A 263 3.43 23.43 5.45
N ARG A 264 3.41 24.41 6.37
CA ARG A 264 2.91 25.75 6.06
C ARG A 264 3.67 26.38 4.90
N GLY A 265 2.93 27.01 3.99
CA GLY A 265 3.48 27.81 2.88
C GLY A 265 4.13 26.97 1.78
N LYS A 266 4.22 25.65 1.93
CA LYS A 266 4.56 24.73 0.85
C LYS A 266 3.27 24.02 0.44
N ASN A 267 2.85 24.15 -0.81
CA ASN A 267 1.72 23.39 -1.38
C ASN A 267 2.11 21.90 -1.57
N LYS A 268 2.59 21.25 -0.51
CA LYS A 268 3.19 19.92 -0.57
C LYS A 268 2.85 19.13 0.69
N ASP A 269 1.58 18.75 0.79
CA ASP A 269 1.15 17.78 1.79
C ASP A 269 1.64 16.40 1.39
N THR A 270 2.14 15.62 2.35
CA THR A 270 2.76 14.31 2.10
C THR A 270 2.14 13.25 2.99
N LEU A 271 1.71 12.14 2.40
CA LEU A 271 1.31 10.94 3.12
C LEU A 271 2.52 10.00 3.22
N TYR A 272 2.83 9.51 4.42
CA TYR A 272 3.76 8.41 4.70
C TYR A 272 2.95 7.19 5.14
N PHE A 273 3.17 6.03 4.52
CA PHE A 273 2.35 4.84 4.73
C PHE A 273 3.10 3.56 4.32
N ASN A 274 2.63 2.40 4.75
CA ASN A 274 3.05 1.12 4.17
C ASN A 274 1.98 0.63 3.19
N GLY A 275 2.36 0.30 1.96
CA GLY A 275 1.41 -0.06 0.90
C GLY A 275 0.57 -1.29 1.21
N SER A 276 1.06 -2.19 2.08
CA SER A 276 0.38 -3.44 2.43
C SER A 276 -0.71 -3.28 3.50
N TYR A 277 -0.81 -2.13 4.16
CA TYR A 277 -1.68 -1.89 5.32
C TYR A 277 -2.52 -0.63 5.14
N ALA A 278 -3.81 -0.67 5.48
CA ALA A 278 -4.56 0.52 5.85
C ALA A 278 -4.41 0.84 7.33
N GLU A 279 -4.88 2.03 7.70
CA GLU A 279 -5.11 2.42 9.08
C GLU A 279 -5.77 1.31 9.90
N GLY A 280 -5.08 0.80 10.92
CA GLY A 280 -5.58 -0.20 11.85
C GLY A 280 -5.32 -1.65 11.42
N ASP A 281 -4.93 -1.92 10.17
CA ASP A 281 -4.63 -3.29 9.71
C ASP A 281 -3.47 -3.90 10.50
N PHE A 282 -2.40 -3.14 10.75
CA PHE A 282 -1.22 -3.67 11.45
C PHE A 282 -1.49 -3.96 12.93
N ILE A 283 -2.28 -3.10 13.58
CA ILE A 283 -2.72 -3.34 14.97
C ILE A 283 -3.51 -4.64 15.02
N LYS A 284 -4.56 -4.77 14.21
CA LYS A 284 -5.40 -5.98 14.13
C LYS A 284 -4.55 -7.25 13.88
N ALA A 285 -3.57 -7.17 12.98
CA ALA A 285 -2.67 -8.29 12.70
C ALA A 285 -1.79 -8.69 13.91
N CYS A 286 -1.38 -7.72 14.73
CA CYS A 286 -0.54 -7.98 15.91
C CYS A 286 -1.33 -8.47 17.12
N THR A 287 -2.53 -7.94 17.32
CA THR A 287 -3.30 -8.09 18.56
C THR A 287 -4.53 -9.00 18.41
N GLY A 288 -4.88 -9.41 17.20
CA GLY A 288 -6.05 -10.25 16.91
C GLY A 288 -7.37 -9.51 17.14
N GLU A 289 -8.27 -10.09 17.94
CA GLU A 289 -9.55 -9.46 18.33
C GLU A 289 -9.38 -8.18 19.17
N ALA A 290 -8.17 -7.89 19.65
CA ALA A 290 -7.93 -6.80 20.57
C ALA A 290 -7.50 -5.51 19.84
N GLY A 291 -8.45 -4.69 19.41
CA GLY A 291 -8.17 -3.49 18.61
C GLY A 291 -7.55 -2.28 19.34
N ASP A 292 -6.84 -2.45 20.45
CA ASP A 292 -6.31 -1.30 21.21
C ASP A 292 -4.91 -1.62 21.76
N MET A 293 -3.95 -0.72 21.54
CA MET A 293 -2.60 -0.80 22.10
C MET A 293 -2.21 0.55 22.71
N THR A 294 -1.86 0.55 23.99
CA THR A 294 -1.58 1.79 24.72
C THR A 294 -0.15 2.27 24.48
N GLY A 295 0.03 3.58 24.30
CA GLY A 295 1.35 4.22 24.22
C GLY A 295 1.92 4.39 22.81
N LEU A 296 1.20 3.98 21.75
CA LEU A 296 1.64 4.11 20.36
C LEU A 296 2.00 5.55 19.99
N MET A 297 1.11 6.52 20.27
CA MET A 297 1.36 7.93 19.98
C MET A 297 2.57 8.50 20.74
N SER A 298 2.75 8.13 22.02
CA SER A 298 3.96 8.56 22.76
C SER A 298 5.21 7.93 22.16
N THR A 299 5.14 6.68 21.74
CA THR A 299 6.27 5.98 21.09
C THR A 299 6.62 6.58 19.74
N PHE A 300 5.61 6.95 18.95
CA PHE A 300 5.79 7.71 17.73
C PHE A 300 6.50 9.04 18.02
N THR A 301 5.99 9.85 18.97
CA THR A 301 6.59 11.14 19.31
C THR A 301 8.04 11.01 19.80
N ALA A 302 8.34 10.00 20.63
CA ALA A 302 9.71 9.73 21.08
C ALA A 302 10.62 9.34 19.90
N GLY A 303 10.17 8.42 19.04
CA GLY A 303 10.92 8.02 17.84
C GLY A 303 11.13 9.19 16.87
N PHE A 304 10.11 10.03 16.70
CA PHE A 304 10.16 11.25 15.89
C PHE A 304 11.19 12.24 16.42
N ALA A 305 11.14 12.56 17.72
CA ALA A 305 12.11 13.46 18.34
C ALA A 305 13.55 12.90 18.27
N SER A 306 13.72 11.58 18.47
CA SER A 306 15.02 10.91 18.34
C SER A 306 15.57 10.96 16.92
N GLY A 307 14.72 10.78 15.90
CA GLY A 307 15.11 10.93 14.49
C GLY A 307 15.48 12.38 14.15
N LEU A 308 14.66 13.35 14.58
CA LEU A 308 14.86 14.76 14.32
C LEU A 308 16.11 15.32 15.02
N ALA A 309 16.42 14.85 16.23
CA ALA A 309 17.59 15.29 17.00
C ALA A 309 18.95 15.02 16.33
N LYS A 310 18.99 14.16 15.29
CA LYS A 310 20.19 13.86 14.50
C LYS A 310 20.53 14.96 13.50
N SER A 311 19.57 15.82 13.16
CA SER A 311 19.77 16.97 12.27
C SER A 311 20.30 18.19 13.04
N ASP A 312 20.85 19.15 12.29
CA ASP A 312 21.18 20.48 12.83
C ASP A 312 19.90 21.32 12.94
N LEU A 313 19.41 21.55 14.16
CA LEU A 313 18.15 22.28 14.39
C LEU A 313 18.38 23.77 14.62
N SER A 314 19.62 24.26 14.49
CA SER A 314 19.94 25.67 14.62
C SER A 314 19.29 26.51 13.52
N ALA A 315 19.11 25.96 12.32
CA ALA A 315 18.45 26.58 11.18
C ALA A 315 17.15 25.85 10.78
N VAL A 316 16.18 26.60 10.26
CA VAL A 316 14.89 26.05 9.78
C VAL A 316 15.07 25.03 8.66
N SER A 317 16.07 25.21 7.79
CA SER A 317 16.42 24.25 6.73
C SER A 317 16.85 22.88 7.28
N GLY A 318 17.51 22.87 8.44
CA GLY A 318 17.91 21.64 9.12
C GLY A 318 16.74 20.94 9.82
N ILE A 319 15.77 21.70 10.32
CA ILE A 319 14.48 21.17 10.78
C ILE A 319 13.74 20.52 9.60
N ASP A 320 13.54 21.27 8.51
CA ASP A 320 12.87 20.81 7.29
C ASP A 320 13.44 19.49 6.74
N SER A 321 14.77 19.38 6.68
CA SER A 321 15.45 18.17 6.19
C SER A 321 15.40 17.00 7.18
N GLY A 322 15.18 17.26 8.48
CA GLY A 322 15.05 16.23 9.52
C GLY A 322 13.64 15.65 9.69
N ILE A 323 12.58 16.32 9.19
CA ILE A 323 11.20 15.89 9.41
C ILE A 323 10.92 14.48 8.87
N GLU A 324 11.32 14.19 7.62
CA GLU A 324 11.10 12.88 6.99
C GLU A 324 11.76 11.77 7.81
N ALA A 325 13.04 11.95 8.19
CA ALA A 325 13.77 10.99 9.02
C ALA A 325 13.11 10.81 10.40
N GLY A 326 12.59 11.89 10.99
CA GLY A 326 11.79 11.84 12.21
C GLY A 326 10.53 11.00 12.05
N ILE A 327 9.72 11.27 11.02
CA ILE A 327 8.44 10.57 10.79
C ILE A 327 8.68 9.08 10.60
N LEU A 328 9.63 8.70 9.75
CA LEU A 328 9.97 7.31 9.50
C LEU A 328 10.45 6.59 10.76
N GLN A 329 11.27 7.25 11.59
CA GLN A 329 11.70 6.66 12.86
C GLN A 329 10.54 6.52 13.85
N GLY A 330 9.65 7.52 13.95
CA GLY A 330 8.45 7.47 14.79
C GLY A 330 7.54 6.31 14.41
N LEU A 331 7.26 6.14 13.11
CA LEU A 331 6.46 5.03 12.58
C LEU A 331 7.09 3.67 12.90
N LYS A 332 8.41 3.51 12.69
CA LYS A 332 9.14 2.29 13.01
C LYS A 332 9.07 1.94 14.51
N CYS A 333 9.30 2.92 15.40
CA CYS A 333 9.20 2.69 16.85
C CYS A 333 7.79 2.27 17.26
N SER A 334 6.75 2.94 16.74
CA SER A 334 5.35 2.64 17.03
C SER A 334 4.98 1.22 16.56
N ARG A 335 5.40 0.81 15.35
CA ARG A 335 5.20 -0.56 14.85
C ARG A 335 5.93 -1.60 15.68
N ARG A 336 7.17 -1.34 16.12
CA ARG A 336 7.89 -2.26 17.02
C ARG A 336 7.17 -2.44 18.35
N LEU A 337 6.63 -1.37 18.94
CA LEU A 337 5.81 -1.48 20.16
C LEU A 337 4.57 -2.32 19.90
N CYS A 338 3.82 -2.02 18.83
CA CYS A 338 2.60 -2.75 18.47
C CYS A 338 2.87 -4.25 18.26
N ARG A 339 3.94 -4.57 17.52
CA ARG A 339 4.37 -5.95 17.27
C ARG A 339 4.80 -6.64 18.55
N THR A 340 5.66 -6.01 19.35
CA THR A 340 6.33 -6.66 20.49
C THR A 340 5.41 -6.79 21.70
N GLY A 341 4.47 -5.86 21.86
CA GLY A 341 3.67 -5.74 23.07
C GLY A 341 4.52 -5.42 24.29
N PHE A 342 4.01 -5.78 25.46
CA PHE A 342 4.69 -5.63 26.73
C PHE A 342 5.27 -6.97 27.20
N LEU A 343 6.53 -6.95 27.62
CA LEU A 343 7.21 -8.12 28.18
C LEU A 343 6.94 -8.24 29.69
N SER A 344 6.73 -9.46 30.18
CA SER A 344 6.73 -9.76 31.61
C SER A 344 7.55 -11.02 31.89
N LYS A 345 8.45 -10.93 32.88
CA LYS A 345 9.26 -12.04 33.42
C LYS A 345 8.68 -12.48 34.77
N GLY A 346 7.74 -13.42 34.76
CA GLY A 346 7.16 -14.00 35.98
C GLY A 346 6.12 -13.10 36.67
N ARG A 347 5.95 -13.27 38.00
CA ARG A 347 4.97 -12.54 38.83
C ARG A 347 5.51 -11.23 39.45
N GLU A 348 6.79 -10.93 39.25
CA GLU A 348 7.42 -9.72 39.77
C GLU A 348 7.48 -8.63 38.67
N LEU A 349 7.43 -7.35 39.08
CA LEU A 349 7.66 -6.21 38.19
C LEU A 349 9.06 -6.34 37.60
N SER A 350 9.19 -6.80 36.35
CA SER A 350 10.49 -6.71 35.69
C SER A 350 10.75 -5.25 35.31
N ASP A 351 11.93 -4.78 35.65
CA ASP A 351 12.49 -3.55 35.11
C ASP A 351 12.75 -3.74 33.60
N ASP A 352 12.33 -2.73 32.84
CA ASP A 352 12.45 -2.57 31.39
C ASP A 352 11.64 -3.54 30.50
N PRO A 353 10.41 -3.14 30.11
CA PRO A 353 9.96 -3.32 28.73
C PRO A 353 11.09 -3.06 27.71
N PRO A 354 11.06 -3.67 26.52
CA PRO A 354 12.17 -3.61 25.56
C PRO A 354 12.27 -2.24 24.85
N TRP A 355 12.23 -1.13 25.60
CA TRP A 355 12.32 0.25 25.15
C TRP A 355 13.53 0.48 24.26
N LYS A 356 14.69 -0.08 24.64
CA LYS A 356 15.89 -0.03 23.80
C LYS A 356 15.61 -0.59 22.41
N TYR A 357 15.12 -1.83 22.30
CA TYR A 357 14.79 -2.42 21.00
C TYR A 357 13.68 -1.65 20.27
N ILE A 358 12.64 -1.19 20.96
CA ILE A 358 11.56 -0.39 20.36
C ILE A 358 12.13 0.88 19.72
N MET A 359 13.05 1.55 20.41
CA MET A 359 13.63 2.83 19.98
C MET A 359 14.77 2.68 18.97
N THR A 360 15.61 1.65 19.09
CA THR A 360 16.83 1.48 18.27
C THR A 360 16.70 0.40 17.20
N GLY A 361 15.79 -0.55 17.35
CA GLY A 361 15.71 -1.76 16.52
C GLY A 361 16.85 -2.75 16.80
N GLY A 362 17.12 -3.64 15.83
CA GLY A 362 18.31 -4.52 15.81
C GLY A 362 18.06 -6.01 16.00
N ASP A 363 16.82 -6.49 15.94
CA ASP A 363 16.52 -7.93 15.91
C ASP A 363 16.59 -8.44 14.45
N PRO A 364 17.45 -9.43 14.12
CA PRO A 364 17.49 -10.03 12.79
C PRO A 364 16.20 -10.76 12.38
N ASN A 365 15.23 -10.96 13.30
CA ASN A 365 13.89 -11.48 12.99
C ASN A 365 12.85 -10.38 12.71
N ASP A 366 13.23 -9.11 12.70
CA ASP A 366 12.35 -8.07 12.18
C ASP A 366 12.09 -8.35 10.70
N ASP A 367 10.84 -8.66 10.35
CA ASP A 367 10.43 -8.65 8.95
C ASP A 367 10.53 -7.20 8.47
N ASP A 368 11.57 -6.92 7.68
CA ASP A 368 11.89 -5.58 7.15
C ASP A 368 10.70 -5.00 6.36
N ASN A 369 9.88 -5.85 5.73
CA ASN A 369 8.77 -5.40 4.88
C ASN A 369 7.70 -4.61 5.65
N ASP A 370 7.49 -4.92 6.93
CA ASP A 370 6.55 -4.22 7.80
C ASP A 370 7.14 -2.94 8.39
N LEU A 371 8.45 -2.72 8.28
CA LEU A 371 9.11 -1.49 8.72
C LEU A 371 9.45 -0.57 7.53
N ASP A 372 9.15 -1.02 6.32
CA ASP A 372 9.25 -0.23 5.10
C ASP A 372 8.04 0.69 4.94
N PHE A 373 8.32 1.99 4.85
CA PHE A 373 7.31 3.02 4.62
C PHE A 373 7.65 3.76 3.34
N ASN A 374 6.61 4.01 2.54
CA ASN A 374 6.64 4.79 1.32
C ASN A 374 5.95 6.13 1.57
N TRP A 375 6.10 7.05 0.63
CA TRP A 375 5.42 8.35 0.71
C TRP A 375 4.84 8.77 -0.63
N ILE A 376 3.85 9.66 -0.59
CA ILE A 376 3.27 10.30 -1.77
C ILE A 376 2.89 11.74 -1.47
N THR A 377 3.11 12.64 -2.43
CA THR A 377 2.58 14.00 -2.35
C THR A 377 1.09 13.96 -2.63
N ILE A 378 0.28 14.50 -1.72
CA ILE A 378 -1.17 14.58 -1.88
C ILE A 378 -1.48 15.63 -2.96
N PRO A 379 -2.27 15.31 -4.00
CA PRO A 379 -2.58 16.24 -5.08
C PRO A 379 -3.69 17.22 -4.69
N THR A 380 -3.39 18.13 -3.74
CA THR A 380 -4.36 19.03 -3.10
C THR A 380 -5.23 19.78 -4.11
N GLU A 381 -4.67 20.32 -5.20
CA GLU A 381 -5.41 21.04 -6.24
C GLU A 381 -6.45 20.16 -6.93
N LYS A 382 -6.08 18.93 -7.35
CA LYS A 382 -7.01 17.98 -7.98
C LYS A 382 -8.15 17.61 -7.03
N VAL A 383 -7.83 17.40 -5.75
CA VAL A 383 -8.85 17.06 -4.75
C VAL A 383 -9.84 18.20 -4.57
N ILE A 384 -9.38 19.45 -4.53
CA ILE A 384 -10.22 20.65 -4.44
C ILE A 384 -11.11 20.79 -5.68
N GLU A 385 -10.56 20.52 -6.88
CA GLU A 385 -11.31 20.53 -8.15
C GLU A 385 -12.32 19.36 -8.26
N GLY A 386 -12.30 18.41 -7.33
CA GLY A 386 -13.17 17.23 -7.35
C GLY A 386 -12.76 16.18 -8.40
N LEU A 387 -11.51 16.22 -8.86
CA LEU A 387 -10.96 15.23 -9.77
C LEU A 387 -10.58 13.95 -9.01
N ASN A 388 -10.91 12.80 -9.58
CA ASN A 388 -10.51 11.51 -9.03
C ASN A 388 -8.99 11.33 -9.14
N TRP A 389 -8.36 10.85 -8.08
CA TRP A 389 -6.94 10.51 -8.04
C TRP A 389 -6.71 9.11 -7.46
N THR A 390 -5.66 8.43 -7.90
CA THR A 390 -5.24 7.14 -7.30
C THR A 390 -3.74 7.06 -7.18
N ALA A 391 -3.24 6.60 -6.03
CA ALA A 391 -1.81 6.42 -5.83
C ALA A 391 -1.22 5.40 -6.82
N LEU A 392 -2.03 4.45 -7.30
CA LEU A 392 -1.64 3.51 -8.33
C LEU A 392 -1.21 4.21 -9.64
N GLU A 393 -1.95 5.21 -10.12
CA GLU A 393 -1.58 5.95 -11.34
C GLU A 393 -0.31 6.78 -11.12
N ASP A 394 -0.18 7.37 -9.93
CA ASP A 394 0.93 8.27 -9.59
C ASP A 394 2.22 7.55 -9.24
N MET A 395 2.17 6.23 -9.05
CA MET A 395 3.34 5.45 -8.69
C MET A 395 3.64 4.38 -9.75
N ALA A 396 2.65 3.65 -10.26
CA ALA A 396 2.90 2.37 -10.94
C ALA A 396 3.50 2.49 -12.35
N GLY A 397 3.57 3.67 -12.96
CA GLY A 397 4.02 3.77 -14.35
C GLY A 397 3.01 3.17 -15.33
N ASP A 398 3.47 2.51 -16.40
CA ASP A 398 2.56 1.85 -17.35
C ASP A 398 1.87 0.62 -16.69
N PRO A 399 0.55 0.65 -16.48
CA PRO A 399 -0.18 -0.44 -15.81
C PRO A 399 0.02 -1.80 -16.46
N ALA A 400 0.27 -1.84 -17.76
CA ALA A 400 0.46 -3.09 -18.47
C ALA A 400 1.85 -3.71 -18.23
N GLU A 401 2.87 -2.89 -18.02
CA GLU A 401 4.21 -3.37 -17.69
C GLU A 401 4.25 -3.89 -16.26
N VAL A 402 3.62 -3.16 -15.32
CA VAL A 402 3.41 -3.63 -13.94
C VAL A 402 2.62 -4.93 -13.91
N ALA A 403 1.58 -5.06 -14.72
CA ALA A 403 0.80 -6.29 -14.85
C ALA A 403 1.66 -7.50 -15.22
N HIS A 404 2.66 -7.36 -16.10
CA HIS A 404 3.56 -8.47 -16.43
C HIS A 404 4.40 -8.91 -15.22
N CYS A 405 4.94 -7.95 -14.47
CA CYS A 405 5.73 -8.22 -13.27
C CYS A 405 4.89 -8.85 -12.16
N ILE A 406 3.66 -8.39 -11.96
CA ILE A 406 2.75 -9.00 -10.98
C ILE A 406 2.56 -10.49 -11.27
N VAL A 407 2.38 -10.89 -12.53
CA VAL A 407 2.17 -12.30 -12.85
C VAL A 407 3.43 -13.13 -12.63
N LYS A 408 4.60 -12.62 -13.02
CA LYS A 408 5.88 -13.34 -12.95
C LYS A 408 6.51 -13.35 -11.55
N ASP A 409 6.60 -12.17 -10.95
CA ASP A 409 7.35 -11.91 -9.72
C ASP A 409 6.43 -11.81 -8.49
N GLY A 410 5.12 -11.72 -8.72
CA GLY A 410 4.09 -11.61 -7.69
C GLY A 410 3.72 -10.17 -7.34
N PRO A 411 2.72 -9.98 -6.47
CA PRO A 411 2.20 -8.66 -6.11
C PRO A 411 3.18 -7.83 -5.25
N GLY A 412 4.34 -8.36 -4.86
CA GLY A 412 5.34 -7.63 -4.06
C GLY A 412 5.87 -6.36 -4.73
N ILE A 413 5.84 -6.29 -6.07
CA ILE A 413 6.16 -5.07 -6.83
C ILE A 413 5.23 -3.89 -6.49
N LEU A 414 4.05 -4.17 -5.94
CA LEU A 414 3.07 -3.18 -5.50
C LEU A 414 3.28 -2.73 -4.05
N SER A 415 4.37 -3.11 -3.37
CA SER A 415 4.62 -2.75 -1.97
C SER A 415 4.61 -1.24 -1.70
N ARG A 416 4.83 -0.43 -2.75
CA ARG A 416 4.84 1.03 -2.67
C ARG A 416 3.48 1.68 -2.88
N VAL A 417 2.52 0.98 -3.47
CA VAL A 417 1.15 1.49 -3.69
C VAL A 417 0.21 0.93 -2.62
N PRO A 418 -0.87 1.64 -2.28
CA PRO A 418 -1.93 1.09 -1.46
C PRO A 418 -2.53 -0.17 -2.10
N ILE A 419 -2.45 -1.29 -1.39
CA ILE A 419 -3.12 -2.54 -1.74
C ILE A 419 -4.03 -2.98 -0.59
N ALA A 420 -5.03 -3.79 -0.91
CA ALA A 420 -5.82 -4.51 0.08
C ALA A 420 -5.70 -6.01 -0.13
N ARG A 421 -5.62 -6.75 0.99
CA ARG A 421 -5.56 -8.20 1.02
C ARG A 421 -6.71 -8.75 1.85
N PHE A 422 -7.45 -9.68 1.26
CA PHE A 422 -8.50 -10.43 1.93
C PHE A 422 -8.27 -11.91 1.68
N GLY A 423 -7.78 -12.63 2.70
CA GLY A 423 -7.34 -14.01 2.52
C GLY A 423 -6.26 -14.13 1.44
N THR A 424 -6.55 -14.88 0.37
CA THR A 424 -5.65 -15.03 -0.79
C THR A 424 -5.87 -13.95 -1.86
N MET A 425 -6.97 -13.21 -1.80
CA MET A 425 -7.30 -12.16 -2.77
C MET A 425 -6.49 -10.89 -2.48
N VAL A 426 -5.93 -10.29 -3.53
CA VAL A 426 -5.22 -9.01 -3.49
C VAL A 426 -5.85 -8.09 -4.53
N THR A 427 -6.06 -6.82 -4.17
CA THR A 427 -6.47 -5.76 -5.11
C THR A 427 -5.67 -4.48 -4.88
N ALA A 428 -5.45 -3.72 -5.94
CA ALA A 428 -4.79 -2.42 -5.95
C ALA A 428 -5.68 -1.33 -6.58
N ASP A 429 -6.90 -1.67 -6.99
CA ASP A 429 -7.86 -0.70 -7.52
C ASP A 429 -8.56 -0.02 -6.34
N ARG A 430 -8.38 1.30 -6.22
CA ARG A 430 -8.96 2.12 -5.15
C ARG A 430 -10.47 1.84 -4.95
N SER A 431 -11.25 1.74 -6.03
CA SER A 431 -12.70 1.53 -5.91
C SER A 431 -13.04 0.15 -5.34
N GLU A 432 -12.25 -0.88 -5.68
CA GLU A 432 -12.41 -2.21 -5.10
C GLU A 432 -11.96 -2.24 -3.64
N ILE A 433 -10.83 -1.62 -3.32
CA ILE A 433 -10.30 -1.49 -1.95
C ILE A 433 -11.37 -0.89 -1.03
N GLU A 434 -11.91 0.27 -1.40
CA GLU A 434 -12.94 0.97 -0.61
C GLU A 434 -14.21 0.14 -0.47
N SER A 435 -14.68 -0.47 -1.57
CA SER A 435 -15.91 -1.26 -1.54
C SER A 435 -15.77 -2.50 -0.66
N TYR A 436 -14.67 -3.25 -0.78
CA TYR A 436 -14.44 -4.43 0.06
C TYR A 436 -14.23 -4.07 1.53
N ARG A 437 -13.47 -2.99 1.83
CA ARG A 437 -13.29 -2.54 3.22
C ARG A 437 -14.57 -2.00 3.83
N ALA A 438 -15.43 -1.32 3.07
CA ALA A 438 -16.75 -0.90 3.56
C ALA A 438 -17.59 -2.11 3.99
N ILE A 439 -17.57 -3.21 3.20
CA ILE A 439 -18.23 -4.47 3.59
C ILE A 439 -17.55 -5.10 4.81
N SER A 440 -16.21 -5.11 4.86
CA SER A 440 -15.47 -5.61 6.03
C SER A 440 -15.86 -4.89 7.31
N ASN A 441 -15.94 -3.56 7.28
CA ASN A 441 -16.33 -2.73 8.41
C ASN A 441 -17.76 -3.06 8.88
N LEU A 442 -18.69 -3.27 7.93
CA LEU A 442 -20.05 -3.70 8.26
C LEU A 442 -20.10 -5.07 8.94
N ILE A 443 -19.30 -6.04 8.45
CA ILE A 443 -19.24 -7.39 9.00
C ILE A 443 -18.58 -7.38 10.38
N GLU A 444 -17.50 -6.63 10.55
CA GLU A 444 -16.78 -6.51 11.81
C GLU A 444 -17.66 -5.87 12.90
N GLU A 445 -18.28 -4.73 12.61
CA GLU A 445 -19.22 -4.07 13.53
C GLU A 445 -20.39 -4.99 13.87
N TYR A 446 -20.96 -5.67 12.86
CA TYR A 446 -22.03 -6.62 13.11
C TYR A 446 -21.59 -7.77 14.00
N SER A 447 -20.36 -8.27 13.86
CA SER A 447 -19.80 -9.37 14.67
C SER A 447 -19.64 -8.95 16.13
N GLN A 448 -19.07 -7.77 16.37
CA GLN A 448 -18.77 -7.22 17.70
C GLN A 448 -19.97 -6.63 18.44
N ALA A 449 -21.06 -6.29 17.73
CA ALA A 449 -22.25 -5.71 18.32
C ALA A 449 -22.81 -6.55 19.47
N LYS A 450 -22.94 -5.95 20.67
CA LYS A 450 -23.53 -6.58 21.86
C LYS A 450 -25.01 -6.89 21.63
N VAL A 451 -25.35 -8.12 21.20
CA VAL A 451 -26.65 -8.85 21.20
C VAL A 451 -27.94 -8.12 20.71
N HIS A 452 -27.96 -6.80 20.57
CA HIS A 452 -29.15 -6.01 20.29
C HIS A 452 -29.60 -6.08 18.83
N ARG A 453 -28.71 -6.47 17.89
CA ARG A 453 -29.06 -6.70 16.49
C ARG A 453 -29.26 -8.19 16.24
N ALA A 454 -30.49 -8.66 16.40
CA ALA A 454 -30.89 -10.05 16.16
C ALA A 454 -31.25 -10.32 14.68
N THR A 455 -31.29 -9.28 13.84
CA THR A 455 -31.67 -9.36 12.43
C THR A 455 -30.46 -9.63 11.53
N PRO A 456 -30.63 -10.32 10.39
CA PRO A 456 -29.54 -10.57 9.46
C PRO A 456 -28.89 -9.29 8.92
N LEU A 457 -27.56 -9.30 8.80
CA LEU A 457 -26.83 -8.28 8.03
C LEU A 457 -27.01 -8.55 6.54
N CYS A 458 -27.61 -7.63 5.79
CA CYS A 458 -27.98 -7.86 4.39
C CYS A 458 -27.06 -7.07 3.44
N ILE A 459 -26.35 -7.76 2.55
CA ILE A 459 -25.37 -7.18 1.62
C ILE A 459 -25.77 -7.53 0.18
N GLY A 460 -25.82 -6.54 -0.70
CA GLY A 460 -26.01 -6.73 -2.14
C GLY A 460 -24.67 -6.85 -2.89
N VAL A 461 -24.56 -7.78 -3.83
CA VAL A 461 -23.34 -8.00 -4.61
C VAL A 461 -23.69 -8.01 -6.09
N PHE A 462 -23.11 -7.06 -6.81
CA PHE A 462 -23.36 -6.86 -8.24
C PHE A 462 -22.06 -6.99 -9.01
N GLY A 463 -22.17 -7.28 -10.31
CA GLY A 463 -21.01 -7.46 -11.16
C GLY A 463 -21.33 -8.30 -12.39
N PRO A 464 -20.55 -8.19 -13.48
CA PRO A 464 -20.73 -9.01 -14.66
C PRO A 464 -20.72 -10.53 -14.36
N PRO A 465 -21.33 -11.36 -15.22
CA PRO A 465 -21.18 -12.81 -15.12
C PRO A 465 -19.69 -13.21 -15.15
N GLY A 466 -19.29 -14.05 -14.19
CA GLY A 466 -17.90 -14.50 -14.09
C GLY A 466 -16.90 -13.45 -13.56
N SER A 467 -17.34 -12.34 -12.94
CA SER A 467 -16.43 -11.37 -12.29
C SER A 467 -15.82 -11.87 -10.98
N GLY A 468 -16.27 -13.00 -10.44
CA GLY A 468 -15.74 -13.56 -9.19
C GLY A 468 -16.52 -13.18 -7.92
N LYS A 469 -17.78 -12.75 -8.06
CA LYS A 469 -18.64 -12.29 -6.95
C LYS A 469 -18.59 -13.16 -5.69
N SER A 470 -18.94 -14.44 -5.83
CA SER A 470 -18.97 -15.39 -4.71
C SER A 470 -17.59 -15.63 -4.10
N TYR A 471 -16.53 -15.60 -4.92
CA TYR A 471 -15.16 -15.76 -4.44
C TYR A 471 -14.72 -14.57 -3.59
N ALA A 472 -14.89 -13.34 -4.09
CA ALA A 472 -14.47 -12.13 -3.39
C ALA A 472 -15.13 -12.00 -2.01
N LEU A 473 -16.44 -12.23 -1.92
CA LEU A 473 -17.16 -12.14 -0.64
C LEU A 473 -16.73 -13.21 0.37
N LYS A 474 -16.48 -14.45 -0.09
CA LYS A 474 -15.93 -15.50 0.77
C LYS A 474 -14.56 -15.09 1.32
N GLN A 475 -13.70 -14.52 0.48
CA GLN A 475 -12.37 -14.04 0.90
C GLN A 475 -12.46 -12.89 1.91
N VAL A 476 -13.31 -11.90 1.66
CA VAL A 476 -13.57 -10.78 2.58
C VAL A 476 -14.11 -11.27 3.93
N THR A 477 -15.16 -12.10 3.90
CA THR A 477 -15.79 -12.60 5.14
C THR A 477 -14.83 -13.47 5.96
N THR A 478 -14.07 -14.34 5.29
CA THR A 478 -13.08 -15.21 5.96
C THR A 478 -11.96 -14.38 6.58
N ALA A 479 -11.51 -13.31 5.91
CA ALA A 479 -10.47 -12.43 6.43
C ALA A 479 -10.93 -11.67 7.70
N VAL A 480 -12.18 -11.22 7.73
CA VAL A 480 -12.72 -10.43 8.85
C VAL A 480 -13.05 -11.29 10.07
N LEU A 481 -13.68 -12.45 9.86
CA LEU A 481 -14.18 -13.25 10.98
C LEU A 481 -13.11 -14.08 11.69
N GLN A 482 -11.92 -14.26 11.10
CA GLN A 482 -10.76 -14.99 11.67
C GLN A 482 -11.03 -16.43 12.19
N GLU A 483 -12.26 -16.93 12.12
CA GLU A 483 -12.65 -18.30 12.43
C GLU A 483 -12.16 -19.28 11.34
N GLN A 484 -12.07 -20.57 11.69
CA GLN A 484 -12.01 -21.64 10.69
C GLN A 484 -13.30 -21.59 9.84
N ALA A 485 -13.28 -20.84 8.73
CA ALA A 485 -14.33 -20.63 7.74
C ALA A 485 -15.78 -20.56 8.31
N PRO A 486 -16.46 -19.39 8.28
CA PRO A 486 -17.83 -19.30 8.79
C PRO A 486 -18.73 -20.34 8.12
N PRO A 487 -19.67 -20.97 8.85
CA PRO A 487 -20.62 -21.89 8.26
C PRO A 487 -21.31 -21.24 7.06
N THR A 488 -21.02 -21.74 5.86
CA THR A 488 -21.46 -21.12 4.61
C THR A 488 -22.59 -21.94 4.02
N LEU A 489 -23.72 -21.29 3.76
CA LEU A 489 -24.91 -21.86 3.13
C LEU A 489 -25.13 -21.19 1.78
N GLU A 490 -25.09 -21.95 0.70
CA GLU A 490 -25.23 -21.45 -0.67
C GLU A 490 -26.54 -21.95 -1.28
N PHE A 491 -27.39 -21.01 -1.71
CA PHE A 491 -28.67 -21.28 -2.34
C PHE A 491 -28.73 -20.56 -3.68
N ASN A 492 -28.93 -21.30 -4.77
CA ASN A 492 -29.14 -20.73 -6.09
C ASN A 492 -30.65 -20.64 -6.38
N LEU A 493 -31.19 -19.41 -6.42
CA LEU A 493 -32.62 -19.18 -6.54
C LEU A 493 -33.17 -19.46 -7.95
N SER A 494 -32.34 -19.54 -8.98
CA SER A 494 -32.82 -19.94 -10.32
C SER A 494 -33.12 -21.45 -10.42
N GLN A 495 -32.66 -22.23 -9.44
CA GLN A 495 -32.99 -23.66 -9.33
C GLN A 495 -34.28 -23.91 -8.55
N PHE A 496 -34.75 -22.92 -7.78
CA PHE A 496 -35.94 -23.04 -6.94
C PHE A 496 -37.19 -22.87 -7.80
N LYS A 497 -38.16 -23.74 -7.61
CA LYS A 497 -39.44 -23.78 -8.35
C LYS A 497 -40.61 -23.31 -7.49
N GLU A 498 -40.49 -23.39 -6.16
CA GLU A 498 -41.57 -23.07 -5.23
C GLU A 498 -41.07 -22.41 -3.94
N TYR A 499 -41.97 -21.70 -3.26
CA TYR A 499 -41.63 -20.95 -2.04
C TYR A 499 -41.22 -21.85 -0.86
N SER A 500 -41.73 -23.09 -0.81
CA SER A 500 -41.36 -24.11 0.19
C SER A 500 -39.85 -24.39 0.23
N GLU A 501 -39.17 -24.34 -0.91
CA GLU A 501 -37.71 -24.54 -0.97
C GLU A 501 -36.96 -23.39 -0.28
N LEU A 502 -37.47 -22.16 -0.38
CA LEU A 502 -36.93 -21.01 0.35
C LEU A 502 -37.20 -21.10 1.86
N ILE A 503 -38.34 -21.70 2.26
CA ILE A 503 -38.61 -21.99 3.66
C ILE A 503 -37.60 -23.00 4.23
N VAL A 504 -37.29 -24.06 3.49
CA VAL A 504 -36.25 -25.03 3.90
C VAL A 504 -34.90 -24.35 4.04
N ALA A 505 -34.54 -23.44 3.12
CA ALA A 505 -33.33 -22.64 3.25
C ALA A 505 -33.30 -21.83 4.56
N PHE A 506 -34.40 -21.14 4.90
CA PHE A 506 -34.49 -20.40 6.17
C PHE A 506 -34.43 -21.28 7.42
N GLN A 507 -34.98 -22.50 7.36
CA GLN A 507 -34.86 -23.48 8.45
C GLN A 507 -33.38 -23.87 8.67
N LEU A 508 -32.62 -24.15 7.60
CA LEU A 508 -31.18 -24.46 7.69
C LEU A 508 -30.35 -23.30 8.26
N VAL A 509 -30.67 -22.06 7.86
CA VAL A 509 -30.05 -20.86 8.42
C VAL A 509 -30.28 -20.79 9.92
N ARG A 510 -31.54 -20.96 10.35
CA ARG A 510 -31.92 -20.94 11.75
C ARG A 510 -31.20 -22.01 12.55
N ASP A 511 -31.18 -23.25 12.06
CA ASP A 511 -30.58 -24.37 12.77
C ASP A 511 -29.06 -24.15 12.96
N THR A 512 -28.41 -23.51 11.98
CA THR A 512 -27.01 -23.09 12.10
C THR A 512 -26.83 -21.96 13.11
N ALA A 513 -27.69 -20.94 13.08
CA ALA A 513 -27.63 -19.81 14.03
C ALA A 513 -27.88 -20.26 15.48
N LEU A 514 -28.76 -21.25 15.69
CA LEU A 514 -29.03 -21.83 17.01
C LEU A 514 -27.82 -22.56 17.60
N SER A 515 -26.83 -22.97 16.77
CA SER A 515 -25.57 -23.53 17.26
C SER A 515 -24.62 -22.49 17.88
N GLY A 516 -25.01 -21.21 17.89
CA GLY A 516 -24.21 -20.09 18.42
C GLY A 516 -23.25 -19.47 17.39
N LYS A 517 -23.22 -19.99 16.16
CA LYS A 517 -22.41 -19.47 15.05
C LYS A 517 -23.19 -18.45 14.21
N VAL A 518 -22.50 -17.54 13.55
CA VAL A 518 -23.10 -16.60 12.58
C VAL A 518 -22.91 -17.16 11.17
N PRO A 519 -23.93 -17.76 10.53
CA PRO A 519 -23.79 -18.30 9.18
C PRO A 519 -23.65 -17.19 8.12
N LEU A 520 -22.81 -17.46 7.13
CA LEU A 520 -22.75 -16.73 5.86
C LEU A 520 -23.73 -17.40 4.88
N VAL A 521 -24.79 -16.68 4.50
CA VAL A 521 -25.87 -17.20 3.64
C VAL A 521 -25.82 -16.48 2.31
N MET A 522 -25.55 -17.22 1.24
CA MET A 522 -25.41 -16.70 -0.11
C MET A 522 -26.63 -17.07 -0.94
N PHE A 523 -27.42 -16.08 -1.31
CA PHE A 523 -28.52 -16.22 -2.25
C PHE A 523 -28.03 -15.81 -3.65
N ASP A 524 -27.60 -16.79 -4.42
CA ASP A 524 -27.12 -16.61 -5.80
C ASP A 524 -28.29 -16.53 -6.78
N GLU A 525 -28.13 -15.74 -7.82
CA GLU A 525 -29.17 -15.36 -8.78
C GLU A 525 -30.47 -14.90 -8.08
N PHE A 526 -30.34 -14.05 -7.05
CA PHE A 526 -31.50 -13.56 -6.28
C PHE A 526 -32.48 -12.74 -7.14
N ASP A 527 -31.99 -12.21 -8.25
CA ASP A 527 -32.71 -11.46 -9.27
C ASP A 527 -33.33 -12.36 -10.36
N ALA A 528 -33.35 -13.69 -10.16
CA ALA A 528 -34.05 -14.63 -11.03
C ALA A 528 -35.58 -14.40 -11.06
N ASN A 529 -36.22 -14.86 -12.14
CA ASN A 529 -37.66 -14.76 -12.32
C ASN A 529 -38.40 -15.77 -11.45
N PHE A 530 -39.44 -15.32 -10.73
CA PHE A 530 -40.34 -16.19 -9.98
C PHE A 530 -41.75 -15.60 -9.94
N GLY A 531 -42.63 -16.08 -10.82
CA GLY A 531 -43.96 -15.48 -11.01
C GLY A 531 -43.91 -14.02 -11.47
N GLY A 532 -42.80 -13.62 -12.11
CA GLY A 532 -42.48 -12.24 -12.49
C GLY A 532 -40.99 -11.93 -12.34
N GLU A 533 -40.50 -10.92 -13.07
CA GLU A 533 -39.14 -10.40 -12.90
C GLU A 533 -38.91 -9.97 -11.44
N LEU A 534 -37.75 -10.32 -10.86
CA LEU A 534 -37.42 -10.04 -9.45
C LEU A 534 -38.42 -10.61 -8.43
N GLY A 535 -39.23 -11.60 -8.80
CA GLY A 535 -40.35 -12.08 -7.98
C GLY A 535 -39.98 -12.65 -6.60
N TRP A 536 -38.71 -13.01 -6.40
CA TRP A 536 -38.19 -13.47 -5.11
C TRP A 536 -38.08 -12.38 -4.04
N LEU A 537 -37.89 -11.11 -4.42
CA LEU A 537 -37.52 -10.03 -3.48
C LEU A 537 -38.52 -9.84 -2.33
N LYS A 538 -39.83 -9.89 -2.63
CA LYS A 538 -40.90 -9.72 -1.65
C LYS A 538 -40.85 -10.73 -0.50
N TYR A 539 -40.30 -11.92 -0.75
CA TYR A 539 -40.22 -12.99 0.27
C TYR A 539 -39.07 -12.81 1.25
N PHE A 540 -38.09 -11.96 0.92
CA PHE A 540 -36.97 -11.63 1.80
C PHE A 540 -37.26 -10.45 2.74
N LEU A 541 -38.29 -9.65 2.49
CA LEU A 541 -38.55 -8.41 3.25
C LEU A 541 -38.71 -8.66 4.76
N THR A 542 -39.50 -9.66 5.15
CA THR A 542 -39.70 -10.03 6.57
C THR A 542 -38.44 -10.68 7.17
N PRO A 543 -37.78 -11.65 6.51
CA PRO A 543 -36.47 -12.17 6.92
C PRO A 543 -35.41 -11.09 7.18
N MET A 544 -35.27 -10.11 6.28
CA MET A 544 -34.28 -9.05 6.38
C MET A 544 -34.60 -8.06 7.51
N ASN A 545 -35.87 -7.67 7.63
CA ASN A 545 -36.29 -6.60 8.55
C ASN A 545 -36.48 -7.09 10.00
N ASP A 546 -37.15 -8.24 10.14
CA ASP A 546 -37.61 -8.72 11.44
C ASP A 546 -36.80 -9.93 11.93
N GLY A 547 -35.90 -10.47 11.09
CA GLY A 547 -35.16 -11.68 11.41
C GLY A 547 -36.08 -12.89 11.60
N ARG A 548 -37.21 -12.92 10.86
CA ARG A 548 -38.28 -13.90 11.00
C ARG A 548 -38.80 -14.33 9.63
N PHE A 549 -39.30 -15.55 9.53
CA PHE A 549 -39.99 -16.05 8.34
C PHE A 549 -41.31 -16.71 8.72
N LEU A 550 -42.24 -16.79 7.75
CA LEU A 550 -43.56 -17.38 7.92
C LEU A 550 -43.57 -18.78 7.32
N ASP A 551 -43.92 -19.78 8.12
CA ASP A 551 -44.08 -21.18 7.71
C ASP A 551 -45.47 -21.66 8.11
N HIS A 552 -46.31 -21.99 7.12
CA HIS A 552 -47.71 -22.42 7.32
C HIS A 552 -48.51 -21.58 8.35
N GLY A 553 -48.35 -20.25 8.32
CA GLY A 553 -49.06 -19.33 9.22
C GLY A 553 -48.40 -19.14 10.60
N ARG A 554 -47.27 -19.79 10.88
CA ARG A 554 -46.47 -19.62 12.10
C ARG A 554 -45.20 -18.84 11.80
N THR A 555 -44.85 -17.92 12.69
CA THR A 555 -43.64 -17.12 12.55
C THR A 555 -42.48 -17.79 13.30
N HIS A 556 -41.38 -18.01 12.59
CA HIS A 556 -40.15 -18.59 13.15
C HIS A 556 -39.01 -17.56 13.15
N PRO A 557 -38.20 -17.47 14.21
CA PRO A 557 -36.99 -16.63 14.21
C PRO A 557 -35.89 -17.26 13.34
N LEU A 558 -35.07 -16.44 12.70
CA LEU A 558 -33.85 -16.83 11.98
C LEU A 558 -32.62 -16.83 12.89
N GLY A 559 -32.51 -15.83 13.77
CA GLY A 559 -31.28 -15.55 14.50
C GLY A 559 -30.30 -14.71 13.67
N ARG A 560 -29.09 -14.49 14.23
CA ARG A 560 -28.04 -13.72 13.57
C ARG A 560 -27.50 -14.47 12.38
N ALA A 561 -27.47 -13.84 11.22
CA ALA A 561 -26.86 -14.35 9.99
C ALA A 561 -26.31 -13.18 9.15
N ILE A 562 -25.46 -13.49 8.16
CA ILE A 562 -25.04 -12.54 7.12
C ILE A 562 -25.65 -13.01 5.80
N PHE A 563 -26.59 -12.23 5.26
CA PHE A 563 -27.25 -12.50 3.98
C PHE A 563 -26.51 -11.76 2.87
N VAL A 564 -26.05 -12.50 1.87
CA VAL A 564 -25.37 -11.99 0.69
C VAL A 564 -26.22 -12.29 -0.53
N PHE A 565 -26.73 -11.26 -1.18
CA PHE A 565 -27.57 -11.34 -2.37
C PHE A 565 -26.73 -11.11 -3.62
N ILE A 566 -26.48 -12.16 -4.40
CA ILE A 566 -25.56 -12.12 -5.55
C ILE A 566 -26.35 -12.04 -6.85
N GLY A 567 -26.26 -10.90 -7.53
CA GLY A 567 -27.03 -10.61 -8.74
C GLY A 567 -26.41 -11.25 -9.99
N GLY A 568 -27.24 -11.88 -10.81
CA GLY A 568 -26.86 -12.45 -12.10
C GLY A 568 -27.08 -11.51 -13.28
N THR A 569 -28.04 -10.58 -13.17
CA THR A 569 -28.57 -9.81 -14.32
C THR A 569 -28.14 -8.35 -14.36
N SER A 570 -27.76 -7.76 -13.23
CA SER A 570 -27.28 -6.37 -13.13
C SER A 570 -25.79 -6.33 -12.81
N SER A 571 -25.02 -5.61 -13.65
CA SER A 571 -23.57 -5.45 -13.48
C SER A 571 -23.18 -4.48 -12.37
N THR A 572 -24.08 -3.57 -11.99
CA THR A 572 -23.88 -2.59 -10.91
C THR A 572 -25.14 -2.42 -10.08
N PHE A 573 -24.98 -1.97 -8.84
CA PHE A 573 -26.10 -1.61 -7.98
C PHE A 573 -26.95 -0.49 -8.58
N ARG A 574 -26.34 0.46 -9.28
CA ARG A 574 -27.05 1.52 -10.00
C ARG A 574 -28.00 0.93 -11.05
N ALA A 575 -27.51 0.03 -11.90
CA ALA A 575 -28.34 -0.64 -12.90
C ALA A 575 -29.48 -1.44 -12.25
N PHE A 576 -29.24 -2.07 -11.10
CA PHE A 576 -30.29 -2.75 -10.34
C PHE A 576 -31.34 -1.77 -9.77
N LYS A 577 -30.90 -0.64 -9.21
CA LYS A 577 -31.78 0.40 -8.66
C LYS A 577 -32.61 1.07 -9.76
N ASP A 578 -32.06 1.25 -10.95
CA ASP A 578 -32.81 1.82 -12.08
C ASP A 578 -33.98 0.90 -12.47
N ARG A 579 -33.80 -0.43 -12.39
CA ARG A 579 -34.91 -1.40 -12.54
C ARG A 579 -35.93 -1.34 -11.41
N ALA A 580 -35.57 -0.87 -10.22
CA ALA A 580 -36.52 -0.72 -9.12
C ALA A 580 -37.67 0.26 -9.43
N HIS A 581 -37.48 1.14 -10.42
CA HIS A 581 -38.45 2.14 -10.84
C HIS A 581 -39.33 1.69 -12.03
N SER A 582 -39.12 0.48 -12.56
CA SER A 582 -40.05 -0.11 -13.54
C SER A 582 -41.33 -0.59 -12.87
N ASN A 583 -42.40 -0.79 -13.65
CA ASN A 583 -43.67 -1.32 -13.15
C ASN A 583 -43.48 -2.73 -12.55
N GLU A 584 -42.63 -3.53 -13.18
CA GLU A 584 -42.23 -4.86 -12.74
C GLU A 584 -41.45 -4.79 -11.41
N GLY A 585 -40.50 -3.86 -11.29
CA GLY A 585 -39.72 -3.64 -10.07
C GLY A 585 -40.56 -3.18 -8.88
N LEU A 586 -41.55 -2.31 -9.12
CA LEU A 586 -42.51 -1.88 -8.09
C LEU A 586 -43.39 -3.04 -7.61
N THR A 587 -43.86 -3.87 -8.54
CA THR A 587 -44.66 -5.07 -8.24
C THR A 587 -43.86 -6.08 -7.43
N ALA A 588 -42.57 -6.24 -7.75
CA ALA A 588 -41.63 -7.09 -7.04
C ALA A 588 -41.18 -6.54 -5.68
N LYS A 589 -41.59 -5.32 -5.29
CA LYS A 589 -41.14 -4.63 -4.07
C LYS A 589 -39.63 -4.39 -4.05
N CYS A 590 -39.04 -4.11 -5.21
CA CYS A 590 -37.60 -3.83 -5.32
C CYS A 590 -37.16 -2.61 -4.49
N PRO A 591 -37.87 -1.46 -4.47
CA PRO A 591 -37.49 -0.33 -3.61
C PRO A 591 -37.48 -0.67 -2.11
N ASP A 592 -38.44 -1.49 -1.66
CA ASP A 592 -38.51 -2.01 -0.29
C ASP A 592 -37.34 -2.96 0.03
N PHE A 593 -36.90 -3.75 -0.94
CA PHE A 593 -35.74 -4.62 -0.78
C PHE A 593 -34.45 -3.80 -0.67
N VAL A 594 -34.27 -2.84 -1.58
CA VAL A 594 -33.09 -1.96 -1.60
C VAL A 594 -32.93 -1.19 -0.29
N SER A 595 -34.02 -0.69 0.30
CA SER A 595 -33.97 0.03 1.58
C SER A 595 -33.60 -0.82 2.79
N ARG A 596 -33.65 -2.16 2.67
CA ARG A 596 -33.27 -3.12 3.72
C ARG A 596 -31.85 -3.65 3.57
N LEU A 597 -31.15 -3.33 2.48
CA LEU A 597 -29.73 -3.61 2.34
C LEU A 597 -28.93 -2.73 3.30
N SER A 598 -28.01 -3.34 4.04
CA SER A 598 -27.07 -2.64 4.92
C SER A 598 -25.86 -2.08 4.16
N GLY A 599 -25.57 -2.63 2.98
CA GLY A 599 -24.49 -2.19 2.10
C GLY A 599 -24.52 -2.95 0.77
N TYR A 600 -23.69 -2.52 -0.18
CA TYR A 600 -23.51 -3.22 -1.44
C TYR A 600 -22.06 -3.15 -1.93
N VAL A 601 -21.71 -4.03 -2.86
CA VAL A 601 -20.42 -4.03 -3.55
C VAL A 601 -20.61 -4.30 -5.04
N ASP A 602 -19.97 -3.46 -5.86
CA ASP A 602 -19.89 -3.62 -7.31
C ASP A 602 -18.54 -4.26 -7.66
N ILE A 603 -18.56 -5.54 -8.05
CA ILE A 603 -17.36 -6.33 -8.35
C ILE A 603 -17.06 -6.25 -9.84
N ARG A 604 -15.90 -5.70 -10.15
CA ARG A 604 -15.42 -5.56 -11.52
C ARG A 604 -14.91 -6.90 -12.06
N GLY A 605 -15.12 -7.10 -13.36
CA GLY A 605 -14.56 -8.26 -14.06
C GLY A 605 -13.10 -8.02 -14.46
N PRO A 606 -12.44 -9.06 -15.00
CA PRO A 606 -11.09 -8.90 -15.58
C PRO A 606 -11.09 -8.02 -16.84
N ASP A 607 -12.24 -7.83 -17.48
CA ASP A 607 -12.35 -7.01 -18.68
C ASP A 607 -12.52 -5.52 -18.35
N PRO A 608 -12.10 -4.61 -19.24
CA PRO A 608 -12.34 -3.18 -19.07
C PRO A 608 -13.84 -2.87 -18.98
N ASP A 609 -14.18 -1.92 -18.12
CA ASP A 609 -15.55 -1.42 -17.97
C ASP A 609 -15.97 -0.62 -19.23
N PRO A 610 -17.07 -0.99 -19.92
CA PRO A 610 -17.54 -0.27 -21.10
C PRO A 610 -18.08 1.14 -20.81
N ASP A 611 -18.54 1.41 -19.57
CA ASP A 611 -19.20 2.67 -19.21
C ASP A 611 -18.23 3.69 -18.59
N GLN A 612 -17.10 3.23 -18.03
CA GLN A 612 -16.04 4.10 -17.56
C GLN A 612 -15.12 4.42 -18.73
N LYS A 613 -15.22 5.66 -19.24
CA LYS A 613 -14.44 6.13 -20.39
C LYS A 613 -12.94 5.79 -20.33
N HIS A 614 -12.36 5.55 -19.14
CA HIS A 614 -10.98 5.08 -19.01
C HIS A 614 -10.74 4.15 -17.78
N ASP A 615 -11.20 2.88 -17.77
CA ASP A 615 -10.72 1.87 -16.77
C ASP A 615 -9.27 1.47 -17.09
N SER A 616 -8.30 2.34 -16.80
CA SER A 616 -6.87 2.10 -17.08
C SER A 616 -6.24 0.97 -16.25
N LYS A 617 -6.95 0.47 -15.23
CA LYS A 617 -6.42 -0.41 -14.16
C LYS A 617 -6.74 -1.88 -14.40
N TYR A 618 -7.59 -2.20 -15.37
CA TYR A 618 -7.93 -3.58 -15.70
C TYR A 618 -6.71 -4.50 -15.96
N PRO A 619 -5.56 -4.07 -16.54
CA PRO A 619 -4.42 -4.97 -16.73
C PRO A 619 -3.84 -5.47 -15.41
N ILE A 620 -3.78 -4.60 -14.40
CA ILE A 620 -3.33 -4.93 -13.04
C ILE A 620 -4.34 -5.88 -12.39
N ARG A 621 -5.65 -5.62 -12.54
CA ARG A 621 -6.72 -6.51 -12.07
C ARG A 621 -6.61 -7.91 -12.70
N ARG A 622 -6.40 -7.99 -14.01
CA ARG A 622 -6.16 -9.24 -14.74
C ARG A 622 -4.91 -9.95 -14.23
N ALA A 623 -3.83 -9.22 -14.00
CA ALA A 623 -2.58 -9.78 -13.53
C ALA A 623 -2.70 -10.39 -12.13
N LEU A 624 -3.36 -9.70 -11.20
CA LEU A 624 -3.59 -10.22 -9.84
C LEU A 624 -4.43 -11.51 -9.87
N LEU A 625 -5.48 -11.54 -10.70
CA LEU A 625 -6.30 -12.73 -10.90
C LEU A 625 -5.50 -13.88 -11.56
N LEU A 626 -4.75 -13.58 -12.63
CA LEU A 626 -3.96 -14.56 -13.35
C LEU A 626 -2.85 -15.14 -12.48
N HIS A 627 -2.20 -14.31 -11.67
CA HIS A 627 -1.19 -14.75 -10.71
C HIS A 627 -1.77 -15.77 -9.70
N ASP A 628 -2.93 -15.48 -9.13
CA ASP A 628 -3.63 -16.41 -8.22
C ASP A 628 -4.04 -17.72 -8.93
N LEU A 629 -4.51 -17.64 -10.18
CA LEU A 629 -4.84 -18.83 -10.98
C LEU A 629 -3.60 -19.68 -11.27
N LEU A 630 -2.48 -19.09 -11.70
CA LEU A 630 -1.24 -19.83 -11.97
C LEU A 630 -0.72 -20.54 -10.70
N ARG A 631 -0.80 -19.88 -9.55
CA ARG A 631 -0.41 -20.46 -8.25
C ARG A 631 -1.29 -21.67 -7.90
N LYS A 632 -2.60 -21.62 -8.18
CA LYS A 632 -3.52 -22.74 -7.95
C LYS A 632 -3.24 -23.95 -8.86
N HIS A 633 -2.57 -23.73 -10.00
CA HIS A 633 -2.12 -24.79 -10.90
C HIS A 633 -0.67 -25.26 -10.62
N ASP A 634 -0.04 -24.81 -9.53
CA ASP A 634 1.34 -25.12 -9.16
C ASP A 634 2.38 -24.77 -10.25
N LEU A 635 2.09 -23.73 -11.03
CA LEU A 635 2.98 -23.24 -12.07
C LEU A 635 3.97 -22.22 -11.49
N LYS A 636 5.25 -22.37 -11.81
CA LYS A 636 6.33 -21.46 -11.41
C LYS A 636 6.51 -20.29 -12.37
N GLY A 637 5.85 -20.30 -13.53
CA GLY A 637 5.92 -19.19 -14.48
C GLY A 637 5.07 -19.37 -15.73
N ILE A 638 5.15 -18.37 -16.61
CA ILE A 638 4.40 -18.28 -17.87
C ILE A 638 5.31 -17.75 -18.98
N ASP A 639 5.11 -18.22 -20.21
CA ASP A 639 5.77 -17.66 -21.39
C ASP A 639 5.29 -16.23 -21.67
N ASP A 640 6.22 -15.34 -22.02
CA ASP A 640 5.92 -13.91 -22.16
C ASP A 640 4.87 -13.58 -23.21
N ALA A 641 4.78 -14.36 -24.30
CA ALA A 641 3.77 -14.05 -25.29
C ALA A 641 2.41 -14.63 -24.94
N VAL A 642 2.36 -15.76 -24.23
CA VAL A 642 1.11 -16.26 -23.63
C VAL A 642 0.59 -15.23 -22.63
N LEU A 643 1.48 -14.73 -21.76
CA LEU A 643 1.17 -13.69 -20.80
C LEU A 643 0.67 -12.41 -21.48
N THR A 644 1.37 -11.95 -22.52
CA THR A 644 0.94 -10.79 -23.31
C THR A 644 -0.46 -11.02 -23.88
N GLY A 645 -0.72 -12.20 -24.45
CA GLY A 645 -2.05 -12.56 -24.95
C GLY A 645 -3.13 -12.52 -23.88
N LEU A 646 -2.89 -13.11 -22.70
CA LEU A 646 -3.87 -13.15 -21.61
C LEU A 646 -4.13 -11.78 -20.98
N LEU A 647 -3.12 -10.91 -20.90
CA LEU A 647 -3.28 -9.56 -20.39
C LEU A 647 -3.93 -8.61 -21.39
N ARG A 648 -3.68 -8.79 -22.70
CA ARG A 648 -4.06 -7.84 -23.77
C ARG A 648 -5.27 -8.25 -24.61
N VAL A 649 -5.74 -9.50 -24.53
CA VAL A 649 -6.94 -9.92 -25.25
C VAL A 649 -8.09 -8.96 -24.96
N SER A 650 -8.82 -8.55 -26.00
CA SER A 650 -9.86 -7.52 -25.88
C SER A 650 -10.87 -7.84 -24.77
N ARG A 651 -11.37 -9.09 -24.75
CA ARG A 651 -12.39 -9.53 -23.79
C ARG A 651 -12.35 -11.03 -23.55
N PHE A 652 -12.65 -11.44 -22.33
CA PHE A 652 -13.00 -12.81 -21.98
C PHE A 652 -14.52 -12.99 -22.03
N HIS A 653 -15.03 -13.94 -22.83
CA HIS A 653 -16.48 -14.14 -23.02
C HIS A 653 -17.25 -14.33 -21.70
N HIS A 654 -16.61 -14.94 -20.70
CA HIS A 654 -17.19 -15.23 -19.38
C HIS A 654 -16.29 -14.76 -18.23
N GLY A 655 -15.52 -13.69 -18.43
CA GLY A 655 -14.67 -13.08 -17.40
C GLY A 655 -13.65 -14.06 -16.80
N ALA A 656 -13.54 -14.11 -15.47
CA ALA A 656 -12.57 -14.93 -14.76
C ALA A 656 -12.76 -16.44 -15.03
N ARG A 657 -14.00 -16.89 -15.34
CA ARG A 657 -14.28 -18.28 -15.69
C ARG A 657 -13.59 -18.67 -17.00
N SER A 658 -13.59 -17.77 -17.98
CA SER A 658 -12.89 -17.98 -19.25
C SER A 658 -11.38 -18.07 -19.05
N MET A 659 -10.81 -17.19 -18.22
CA MET A 659 -9.38 -17.24 -17.90
C MET A 659 -9.01 -18.57 -17.23
N LYS A 660 -9.77 -19.00 -16.23
CA LYS A 660 -9.58 -20.30 -15.57
C LYS A 660 -9.73 -21.47 -16.56
N ALA A 661 -10.76 -21.47 -17.40
CA ALA A 661 -11.02 -22.53 -18.36
C ALA A 661 -9.88 -22.68 -19.40
N ILE A 662 -9.28 -21.57 -19.84
CA ILE A 662 -8.11 -21.63 -20.74
C ILE A 662 -6.95 -22.38 -20.07
N LEU A 663 -6.70 -22.14 -18.76
CA LEU A 663 -5.69 -22.90 -18.01
C LEU A 663 -6.10 -24.37 -17.84
N ASP A 664 -7.33 -24.65 -17.42
CA ASP A 664 -7.83 -26.01 -17.19
C ASP A 664 -7.76 -26.89 -18.47
N MET A 665 -8.00 -26.30 -19.64
CA MET A 665 -7.94 -27.00 -20.94
C MET A 665 -6.53 -27.07 -21.54
N SER A 666 -5.57 -26.34 -20.96
CA SER A 666 -4.19 -26.33 -21.42
C SER A 666 -3.45 -27.61 -20.97
N ARG A 667 -2.45 -28.03 -21.75
CA ARG A 667 -1.63 -29.22 -21.45
C ARG A 667 -0.54 -28.91 -20.40
N LEU A 668 -0.97 -28.71 -19.16
CA LEU A 668 -0.12 -28.23 -18.05
C LEU A 668 0.39 -29.33 -17.11
N SER A 669 -0.17 -30.54 -17.16
CA SER A 669 0.22 -31.63 -16.25
C SER A 669 1.71 -31.94 -16.32
N GLY A 670 2.41 -31.87 -15.19
CA GLY A 670 3.85 -32.12 -15.08
C GLY A 670 4.74 -31.01 -15.63
N LYS A 671 4.17 -29.85 -16.04
CA LYS A 671 4.95 -28.69 -16.49
C LYS A 671 5.18 -27.72 -15.34
N GLU A 672 6.37 -27.13 -15.31
CA GLU A 672 6.67 -26.02 -14.39
C GLU A 672 6.24 -24.65 -14.94
N LYS A 673 6.02 -24.53 -16.26
CA LYS A 673 5.74 -23.26 -16.95
C LYS A 673 4.58 -23.38 -17.94
N PHE A 674 3.74 -22.34 -18.00
CA PHE A 674 2.70 -22.22 -19.03
C PHE A 674 3.29 -21.72 -20.35
N GLU A 675 3.67 -22.66 -21.21
CA GLU A 675 4.27 -22.38 -22.51
C GLU A 675 3.24 -22.30 -23.65
N ARG A 676 3.60 -21.62 -24.76
CA ARG A 676 2.75 -21.51 -25.96
C ARG A 676 2.28 -22.86 -26.51
N ALA A 677 3.15 -23.87 -26.48
CA ALA A 677 2.83 -25.22 -26.95
C ALA A 677 1.78 -25.94 -26.09
N SER A 678 1.47 -25.40 -24.91
CA SER A 678 0.47 -25.94 -23.98
C SER A 678 -0.93 -25.37 -24.23
N LEU A 679 -1.05 -24.32 -25.06
CA LEU A 679 -2.33 -23.66 -25.34
C LEU A 679 -3.36 -24.64 -25.95
N PRO A 680 -4.66 -24.43 -25.67
CA PRO A 680 -5.73 -25.19 -26.30
C PRO A 680 -5.78 -24.94 -27.82
N SER A 681 -6.56 -25.76 -28.55
CA SER A 681 -6.81 -25.50 -29.97
C SER A 681 -7.61 -24.21 -30.19
N ASP A 682 -7.55 -23.66 -31.41
CA ASP A 682 -8.31 -22.45 -31.79
C ASP A 682 -9.82 -22.61 -31.51
N ASP A 683 -10.39 -23.80 -31.76
CA ASP A 683 -11.79 -24.12 -31.45
C ASP A 683 -12.08 -24.06 -29.94
N GLN A 684 -11.20 -24.60 -29.11
CA GLN A 684 -11.34 -24.53 -27.65
C GLN A 684 -11.18 -23.10 -27.13
N LEU A 685 -10.23 -22.34 -27.69
CA LEU A 685 -10.05 -20.93 -27.37
C LEU A 685 -11.29 -20.10 -27.72
N SER A 686 -11.98 -20.42 -28.83
CA SER A 686 -13.16 -19.69 -29.31
C SER A 686 -14.33 -19.66 -28.33
N LEU A 687 -14.39 -20.64 -27.42
CA LEU A 687 -15.39 -20.67 -26.34
C LEU A 687 -15.18 -19.54 -25.33
N HIS A 688 -13.96 -19.02 -25.21
CA HIS A 688 -13.56 -18.15 -24.10
C HIS A 688 -13.02 -16.79 -24.52
N VAL A 689 -12.42 -16.70 -25.70
CA VAL A 689 -11.82 -15.49 -26.29
C VAL A 689 -11.96 -15.53 -27.82
N ASP A 690 -11.78 -14.40 -28.49
CA ASP A 690 -11.52 -14.38 -29.94
C ASP A 690 -10.11 -14.97 -30.22
N PRO A 691 -10.01 -16.15 -30.86
CA PRO A 691 -8.72 -16.79 -31.10
C PRO A 691 -7.80 -15.96 -32.00
N GLN A 692 -8.34 -15.22 -32.97
CA GLN A 692 -7.53 -14.40 -33.88
C GLN A 692 -6.89 -13.25 -33.12
N ASN A 693 -7.68 -12.51 -32.34
CA ASN A 693 -7.19 -11.44 -31.47
C ASN A 693 -6.17 -11.95 -30.45
N PHE A 694 -6.49 -13.05 -29.76
CA PHE A 694 -5.60 -13.64 -28.76
C PHE A 694 -4.27 -14.12 -29.38
N LEU A 695 -4.33 -14.90 -30.46
CA LEU A 695 -3.12 -15.45 -31.09
C LEU A 695 -2.28 -14.39 -31.80
N GLN A 696 -2.89 -13.28 -32.24
CA GLN A 696 -2.13 -12.13 -32.74
C GLN A 696 -1.17 -11.61 -31.66
N TRP A 697 -1.64 -11.43 -30.43
CA TRP A 697 -0.81 -11.02 -29.29
C TRP A 697 0.25 -12.07 -28.91
N VAL A 698 -0.11 -13.36 -28.95
CA VAL A 698 0.83 -14.46 -28.64
C VAL A 698 1.92 -14.63 -29.71
N ARG A 699 1.62 -14.35 -30.99
CA ARG A 699 2.55 -14.62 -32.12
C ARG A 699 3.38 -13.41 -32.53
N GLY A 700 2.93 -12.19 -32.21
CA GLY A 700 3.60 -10.95 -32.57
C GLY A 700 3.33 -9.85 -31.55
N PRO A 701 4.04 -9.82 -30.40
CA PRO A 701 3.96 -8.71 -29.47
C PRO A 701 4.41 -7.44 -30.21
N ARG A 702 3.46 -6.55 -30.52
CA ARG A 702 3.74 -5.19 -30.99
C ARG A 702 3.76 -4.30 -29.76
N LEU A 703 4.68 -3.32 -29.64
CA LEU A 703 4.31 -2.15 -28.85
C LEU A 703 3.08 -1.55 -29.52
N GLN A 704 2.07 -1.22 -28.73
CA GLN A 704 0.95 -0.46 -29.24
C GLN A 704 0.81 0.83 -28.46
N TRP A 705 1.15 1.91 -29.14
CA TRP A 705 0.61 3.25 -28.94
C TRP A 705 -0.63 3.50 -29.84
N ASP A 706 -0.91 2.63 -30.83
CA ASP A 706 -1.85 2.92 -31.94
C ASP A 706 -3.08 1.98 -32.07
N LEU A 707 -3.61 1.45 -30.97
CA LEU A 707 -5.01 1.00 -30.92
C LEU A 707 -5.65 1.58 -29.66
N PRO A 708 -6.95 1.91 -29.68
CA PRO A 708 -7.59 2.84 -28.75
C PRO A 708 -7.69 2.22 -27.36
N MET A 709 -6.63 2.32 -26.58
CA MET A 709 -6.74 2.50 -25.15
C MET A 709 -6.52 3.98 -24.92
N TYR A 710 -7.63 4.71 -25.02
CA TYR A 710 -7.74 6.09 -24.57
C TYR A 710 -7.09 7.08 -25.53
N SER A 711 -7.93 7.60 -26.43
CA SER A 711 -7.82 9.00 -26.82
C SER A 711 -7.48 9.82 -25.58
N SER A 712 -6.28 10.39 -25.56
CA SER A 712 -5.94 11.43 -24.60
C SER A 712 -7.12 12.42 -24.56
N PRO A 713 -7.48 13.01 -23.40
CA PRO A 713 -8.45 14.11 -23.35
C PRO A 713 -8.06 15.29 -24.26
N PHE A 714 -6.84 15.27 -24.81
CA PHE A 714 -6.28 16.23 -25.74
C PHE A 714 -6.32 15.81 -27.23
N GLU A 715 -7.00 14.72 -27.62
CA GLU A 715 -7.12 14.37 -29.04
C GLU A 715 -7.84 15.47 -29.86
N ASP A 716 -8.68 16.29 -29.24
CA ASP A 716 -9.28 17.46 -29.91
C ASP A 716 -8.28 18.60 -30.23
N LYS A 717 -7.01 18.50 -29.81
CA LYS A 717 -5.96 19.49 -30.11
C LYS A 717 -4.84 18.98 -31.02
N ALA A 718 -4.83 17.70 -31.41
CA ALA A 718 -3.82 17.18 -32.34
C ALA A 718 -4.27 17.44 -33.78
N GLY A 719 -3.74 18.51 -34.39
CA GLY A 719 -3.97 18.82 -35.80
C GLY A 719 -3.49 17.69 -36.75
N PRO A 720 -3.79 17.78 -38.06
CA PRO A 720 -3.65 16.70 -39.06
C PRO A 720 -2.23 16.13 -39.32
N ASN A 721 -1.20 16.56 -38.56
CA ASN A 721 0.22 16.33 -38.86
C ASN A 721 1.00 15.56 -37.77
N PHE A 722 0.35 14.95 -36.78
CA PHE A 722 1.07 14.15 -35.78
C PHE A 722 1.34 12.73 -36.31
N ALA A 723 2.60 12.39 -36.57
CA ALA A 723 2.99 11.01 -36.88
C ALA A 723 2.83 10.13 -35.64
N PRO A 724 2.38 8.87 -35.76
CA PRO A 724 2.29 7.95 -34.63
C PRO A 724 3.64 7.80 -33.93
N LEU A 725 3.66 7.72 -32.58
CA LEU A 725 4.90 7.61 -31.79
C LEU A 725 5.79 6.44 -32.23
N ARG A 726 5.17 5.36 -32.71
CA ARG A 726 5.84 4.21 -33.35
C ARG A 726 6.76 4.65 -34.50
N ASP A 727 6.25 5.47 -35.42
CA ASP A 727 7.02 5.96 -36.57
C ASP A 727 8.09 6.96 -36.15
N VAL A 728 7.81 7.78 -35.13
CA VAL A 728 8.77 8.72 -34.57
C VAL A 728 10.00 8.00 -34.01
N PHE A 729 9.81 6.96 -33.19
CA PHE A 729 10.91 6.14 -32.66
C PHE A 729 11.61 5.34 -33.75
N ALA A 730 10.86 4.77 -34.70
CA ALA A 730 11.43 4.04 -35.83
C ALA A 730 12.36 4.93 -36.68
N ILE A 731 11.97 6.18 -36.97
CA ILE A 731 12.80 7.14 -37.71
C ILE A 731 14.12 7.41 -36.98
N ARG A 732 14.08 7.56 -35.65
CA ARG A 732 15.28 7.83 -34.84
C ARG A 732 16.21 6.62 -34.79
N LEU A 733 15.65 5.43 -34.53
CA LEU A 733 16.39 4.17 -34.55
C LEU A 733 17.04 3.92 -35.91
N HIS A 734 16.33 4.23 -37.00
CA HIS A 734 16.87 4.14 -38.36
C HIS A 734 18.09 5.06 -38.58
N ARG A 735 18.09 6.27 -38.02
CA ARG A 735 19.25 7.17 -38.11
C ARG A 735 20.46 6.57 -37.38
N VAL A 736 20.25 6.03 -36.19
CA VAL A 736 21.30 5.35 -35.41
C VAL A 736 21.86 4.15 -36.19
N TYR A 737 20.98 3.33 -36.79
CA TYR A 737 21.39 2.25 -37.68
C TYR A 737 22.25 2.75 -38.85
N CYS A 738 21.84 3.80 -39.55
CA CYS A 738 22.62 4.36 -40.66
C CYS A 738 24.00 4.83 -40.22
N ASP A 739 24.10 5.49 -39.07
CA ASP A 739 25.38 5.98 -38.56
C ASP A 739 26.29 4.84 -38.08
N ALA A 740 25.72 3.81 -37.46
CA ALA A 740 26.44 2.59 -37.11
C ALA A 740 26.95 1.86 -38.36
N ILE A 741 26.15 1.73 -39.42
CA ILE A 741 26.61 1.15 -40.70
C ILE A 741 27.73 1.97 -41.33
N LYS A 742 27.67 3.31 -41.30
CA LYS A 742 28.79 4.16 -41.77
C LYS A 742 30.06 3.92 -40.96
N LYS A 743 29.95 3.66 -39.66
CA LYS A 743 31.10 3.29 -38.80
C LYS A 743 31.68 1.94 -39.23
N VAL A 744 30.85 0.91 -39.41
CA VAL A 744 31.29 -0.40 -39.92
C VAL A 744 31.96 -0.27 -41.30
N ALA A 745 31.38 0.52 -42.21
CA ALA A 745 31.95 0.76 -43.54
C ALA A 745 33.35 1.39 -43.50
N LYS A 746 33.64 2.19 -42.47
CA LYS A 746 34.97 2.80 -42.26
C LYS A 746 35.96 1.83 -41.63
N THR A 747 35.53 0.99 -40.69
CA THR A 747 36.42 0.08 -39.94
C THR A 747 36.65 -1.26 -40.62
N ALA A 748 35.64 -1.78 -41.33
CA ALA A 748 35.63 -3.08 -41.97
C ALA A 748 34.78 -3.04 -43.27
N PRO A 749 35.29 -2.43 -44.36
CA PRO A 749 34.53 -2.19 -45.59
C PRO A 749 34.02 -3.49 -46.26
N ASN A 750 34.79 -4.58 -46.17
CA ASN A 750 34.41 -5.89 -46.68
C ASN A 750 33.14 -6.45 -46.02
N LEU A 751 32.80 -6.02 -44.80
CA LEU A 751 31.60 -6.48 -44.09
C LEU A 751 30.32 -5.80 -44.57
N VAL A 752 30.40 -4.70 -45.31
CA VAL A 752 29.24 -3.94 -45.83
C VAL A 752 29.03 -4.08 -47.34
N GLU A 753 29.92 -4.80 -48.04
CA GLU A 753 29.76 -5.12 -49.46
C GLU A 753 28.45 -5.92 -49.72
N GLY A 754 27.90 -5.78 -50.94
CA GLY A 754 26.70 -6.50 -51.37
C GLY A 754 25.37 -5.74 -51.24
N GLY A 755 25.39 -4.40 -51.27
CA GLY A 755 24.19 -3.59 -51.54
C GLY A 755 23.53 -2.90 -50.34
N LEU A 756 24.24 -2.70 -49.22
CA LEU A 756 23.66 -2.09 -48.02
C LEU A 756 23.16 -0.65 -48.20
N GLU A 757 23.55 0.04 -49.28
CA GLU A 757 23.12 1.39 -49.61
C GLU A 757 21.59 1.50 -49.67
N ALA A 758 20.91 0.43 -50.11
CA ALA A 758 19.45 0.36 -50.15
C ALA A 758 18.80 0.33 -48.76
N THR A 759 19.54 -0.08 -47.72
CA THR A 759 19.07 -0.13 -46.33
C THR A 759 19.42 1.13 -45.53
N THR A 760 20.30 1.99 -46.03
CA THR A 760 20.77 3.20 -45.33
C THR A 760 20.28 4.50 -45.96
N GLN A 761 19.27 4.41 -46.84
CA GLN A 761 18.63 5.59 -47.45
C GLN A 761 17.93 6.45 -46.38
N ALA A 762 17.68 7.71 -46.72
CA ALA A 762 16.88 8.59 -45.87
C ALA A 762 15.47 8.01 -45.68
N TRP A 763 14.84 8.27 -44.51
CA TRP A 763 13.56 7.63 -44.17
C TRP A 763 12.47 7.81 -45.23
N HIS A 764 12.41 8.95 -45.91
CA HIS A 764 11.41 9.19 -46.96
C HIS A 764 11.58 8.23 -48.14
N ASP A 765 12.83 8.03 -48.59
CA ASP A 765 13.18 7.16 -49.73
C ASP A 765 13.28 5.68 -49.35
N LEU A 766 13.37 5.36 -48.05
CA LEU A 766 13.55 3.99 -47.57
C LEU A 766 12.40 3.07 -48.02
N PRO A 767 12.68 1.91 -48.63
CA PRO A 767 11.66 0.95 -49.04
C PRO A 767 10.75 0.51 -47.87
N PRO A 768 9.45 0.24 -48.09
CA PRO A 768 8.51 -0.10 -47.03
C PRO A 768 8.94 -1.28 -46.15
N ALA A 769 9.57 -2.30 -46.74
CA ALA A 769 10.07 -3.45 -45.99
C ALA A 769 11.17 -3.09 -44.98
N HIS A 770 12.01 -2.10 -45.31
CA HIS A 770 13.08 -1.63 -44.42
C HIS A 770 12.56 -0.63 -43.37
N LYS A 771 11.54 0.18 -43.70
CA LYS A 771 10.79 0.97 -42.72
C LYS A 771 10.18 0.07 -41.64
N GLU A 772 9.63 -1.08 -42.06
CA GLU A 772 9.02 -2.03 -41.13
C GLU A 772 10.05 -2.65 -40.18
N THR A 773 11.30 -2.89 -40.61
CA THR A 773 12.37 -3.37 -39.72
C THR A 773 12.59 -2.41 -38.53
N SER A 774 12.63 -1.10 -38.78
CA SER A 774 12.80 -0.09 -37.71
C SER A 774 11.54 0.08 -36.87
N ARG A 775 10.35 -0.10 -37.46
CA ARG A 775 9.09 -0.11 -36.69
C ARG A 775 9.01 -1.30 -35.76
N LEU A 776 9.38 -2.50 -36.22
CA LEU A 776 9.46 -3.70 -35.39
C LEU A 776 10.52 -3.57 -34.29
N GLN A 777 11.58 -2.77 -34.53
CA GLN A 777 12.55 -2.43 -33.50
C GLN A 777 11.95 -1.55 -32.41
N ALA A 778 11.24 -0.49 -32.83
CA ALA A 778 10.50 0.39 -31.95
C ALA A 778 9.48 -0.42 -31.14
N ASP A 779 8.81 -1.37 -31.80
CA ASP A 779 7.83 -2.32 -31.24
C ASP A 779 8.39 -3.31 -30.22
N ASP A 780 9.71 -3.42 -30.08
CA ASP A 780 10.37 -4.34 -29.16
C ASP A 780 11.00 -3.62 -27.94
N ILE A 781 10.94 -2.28 -27.86
CA ILE A 781 11.56 -1.49 -26.78
C ILE A 781 11.04 -1.90 -25.39
N ALA A 782 9.72 -1.96 -25.19
CA ALA A 782 9.10 -2.33 -23.92
C ALA A 782 9.52 -3.75 -23.49
N TYR A 783 9.56 -4.68 -24.44
CA TYR A 783 10.00 -6.05 -24.19
C TYR A 783 11.47 -6.10 -23.75
N LYS A 784 12.35 -5.36 -24.44
CA LYS A 784 13.76 -5.25 -24.07
C LYS A 784 13.92 -4.70 -22.67
N LEU A 785 13.27 -3.58 -22.35
CA LEU A 785 13.35 -2.99 -21.01
C LEU A 785 12.88 -3.97 -19.93
N ARG A 786 11.82 -4.75 -20.18
CA ARG A 786 11.39 -5.81 -19.25
C ARG A 786 12.45 -6.88 -18.97
N LEU A 787 13.29 -7.25 -19.95
CA LEU A 787 14.35 -8.25 -19.75
C LEU A 787 15.39 -7.82 -18.70
N ILE A 788 15.48 -6.53 -18.43
CA ILE A 788 16.37 -5.93 -17.44
C ILE A 788 15.57 -5.23 -16.32
N LYS A 789 14.30 -5.66 -16.11
CA LYS A 789 13.39 -5.12 -15.11
C LYS A 789 13.28 -3.58 -15.16
N CYS A 790 13.14 -3.04 -16.36
CA CYS A 790 12.88 -1.63 -16.61
C CYS A 790 11.56 -1.45 -17.36
N TYR A 791 10.97 -0.26 -17.22
CA TYR A 791 9.84 0.20 -18.03
C TYR A 791 10.11 1.66 -18.43
N PHE A 792 9.30 2.22 -19.33
CA PHE A 792 9.33 3.65 -19.62
C PHE A 792 7.97 4.28 -19.39
N SER A 793 7.95 5.52 -18.95
CA SER A 793 6.73 6.30 -18.73
C SER A 793 6.97 7.76 -19.12
N ARG A 794 5.90 8.55 -19.22
CA ARG A 794 6.04 9.99 -19.53
C ARG A 794 6.87 10.69 -18.46
N THR A 795 7.74 11.60 -18.90
CA THR A 795 8.59 12.41 -18.03
C THR A 795 7.73 13.26 -17.10
N VAL A 796 8.14 13.35 -15.84
CA VAL A 796 7.53 14.26 -14.88
C VAL A 796 8.35 15.54 -14.76
N PRO A 797 7.73 16.73 -14.91
CA PRO A 797 8.41 18.00 -14.75
C PRO A 797 9.16 18.09 -13.41
N GLY A 798 10.45 18.47 -13.45
CA GLY A 798 11.26 18.71 -12.25
C GLY A 798 11.95 17.49 -11.63
N LYS A 799 11.81 16.28 -12.21
CA LYS A 799 12.55 15.07 -11.79
C LYS A 799 13.23 14.38 -12.98
N GLU A 800 13.82 15.16 -13.89
CA GLU A 800 14.57 14.57 -15.02
C GLU A 800 15.72 13.69 -14.50
N ARG A 801 15.77 12.44 -14.94
CA ARG A 801 16.85 11.51 -14.60
C ARG A 801 17.66 11.16 -15.84
N ARG A 802 18.98 11.16 -15.67
CA ARG A 802 19.86 10.53 -16.64
C ARG A 802 19.84 9.03 -16.39
N PHE A 803 19.19 8.27 -17.27
CA PHE A 803 19.22 6.82 -17.23
C PHE A 803 20.37 6.30 -18.09
N GLU A 804 21.17 5.40 -17.54
CA GLU A 804 22.19 4.65 -18.27
C GLU A 804 22.05 3.15 -17.99
N PHE A 805 22.20 2.35 -19.04
CA PHE A 805 22.29 0.90 -18.91
C PHE A 805 23.58 0.51 -18.18
N ARG A 806 23.52 -0.52 -17.33
CA ARG A 806 24.71 -1.11 -16.71
C ARG A 806 25.54 -1.79 -17.79
N ARG A 807 26.81 -1.38 -17.92
CA ARG A 807 27.75 -1.92 -18.91
C ARG A 807 29.04 -2.36 -18.21
N ASN A 808 29.47 -3.59 -18.43
CA ASN A 808 30.67 -4.14 -17.82
C ASN A 808 31.65 -4.53 -18.93
N ARG A 809 32.57 -3.61 -19.27
CA ARG A 809 33.58 -3.81 -20.32
C ARG A 809 34.68 -4.83 -19.98
N LYS A 810 34.59 -5.55 -18.85
CA LYS A 810 35.56 -6.62 -18.57
C LYS A 810 35.41 -7.72 -19.62
N THR A 811 36.52 -7.97 -20.29
CA THR A 811 36.68 -8.81 -21.48
C THR A 811 35.94 -10.14 -21.34
N TYR A 812 35.21 -10.51 -22.39
CA TYR A 812 34.65 -11.84 -22.64
C TYR A 812 35.61 -12.93 -22.15
N ASN A 813 35.28 -13.61 -21.06
CA ASN A 813 36.13 -14.66 -20.50
C ASN A 813 35.93 -15.91 -21.37
N GLN A 814 36.78 -16.07 -22.39
CA GLN A 814 36.70 -17.16 -23.38
C GLN A 814 36.70 -18.56 -22.75
N GLU A 815 37.17 -18.70 -21.50
CA GLU A 815 37.26 -19.99 -20.80
C GLU A 815 35.96 -20.42 -20.10
N ALA A 816 34.98 -19.53 -19.90
CA ALA A 816 33.79 -19.84 -19.08
C ALA A 816 32.50 -20.09 -19.88
N ASN A 817 32.40 -19.64 -21.14
CA ASN A 817 31.18 -19.75 -21.97
C ASN A 817 29.89 -19.36 -21.20
N GLN A 818 29.98 -18.34 -20.35
CA GLN A 818 28.88 -17.81 -19.54
C GLN A 818 28.58 -16.37 -19.94
N GLU A 819 27.30 -16.09 -20.19
CA GLU A 819 26.78 -14.73 -20.38
C GLU A 819 27.09 -13.90 -19.12
N ASN A 820 27.58 -12.67 -19.29
CA ASN A 820 27.77 -11.77 -18.17
C ASN A 820 26.39 -11.21 -17.77
N GLU A 821 25.74 -11.85 -16.79
CA GLU A 821 24.37 -11.52 -16.37
C GLU A 821 24.17 -10.04 -15.97
N ASP A 822 25.27 -9.34 -15.64
CA ASP A 822 25.27 -7.93 -15.22
C ASP A 822 25.42 -6.91 -16.36
N ASP A 823 25.71 -7.32 -17.61
CA ASP A 823 25.79 -6.41 -18.76
C ASP A 823 24.42 -6.27 -19.46
N GLU A 824 23.70 -5.21 -19.10
CA GLU A 824 22.37 -4.92 -19.65
C GLU A 824 22.44 -4.63 -21.16
N VAL A 825 23.48 -3.93 -21.62
CA VAL A 825 23.60 -3.54 -23.04
C VAL A 825 23.79 -4.77 -23.91
N GLU A 826 24.71 -5.67 -23.55
CA GLU A 826 24.95 -6.91 -24.31
C GLU A 826 23.70 -7.79 -24.35
N LYS A 827 23.02 -7.97 -23.21
CA LYS A 827 21.78 -8.74 -23.12
C LYS A 827 20.69 -8.21 -24.07
N LEU A 828 20.50 -6.89 -24.10
CA LEU A 828 19.51 -6.26 -24.99
C LEU A 828 19.94 -6.31 -26.46
N ALA A 829 21.24 -6.20 -26.75
CA ALA A 829 21.79 -6.29 -28.09
C ALA A 829 21.64 -7.70 -28.68
N ILE A 830 21.87 -8.75 -27.88
CA ILE A 830 21.60 -10.15 -28.25
C ILE A 830 20.13 -10.33 -28.60
N ARG A 831 19.22 -9.81 -27.76
CA ARG A 831 17.77 -9.91 -28.00
C ARG A 831 17.34 -9.18 -29.27
N GLU A 832 17.94 -8.03 -29.53
CA GLU A 832 17.70 -7.24 -30.73
C GLU A 832 18.18 -7.96 -32.00
N HIS A 833 19.34 -8.59 -31.93
CA HIS A 833 19.86 -9.42 -33.02
C HIS A 833 18.95 -10.63 -33.31
N GLN A 834 18.48 -11.32 -32.26
CA GLN A 834 17.53 -12.43 -32.40
C GLN A 834 16.20 -11.98 -33.05
N ARG A 835 15.70 -10.79 -32.68
CA ARG A 835 14.52 -10.16 -33.29
C ARG A 835 14.73 -9.96 -34.79
N PHE A 836 15.85 -9.36 -35.16
CA PHE A 836 16.21 -9.11 -36.55
C PHE A 836 16.37 -10.40 -37.36
N ILE A 837 17.06 -11.42 -36.84
CA ILE A 837 17.17 -12.74 -37.50
C ILE A 837 15.78 -13.35 -37.71
N THR A 838 14.93 -13.32 -36.68
CA THR A 838 13.58 -13.89 -36.74
C THR A 838 12.75 -13.21 -37.83
N GLU A 839 12.80 -11.88 -37.92
CA GLU A 839 12.16 -11.09 -38.97
C GLU A 839 12.68 -11.50 -40.35
N ARG A 840 14.00 -11.60 -40.52
CA ARG A 840 14.62 -11.97 -41.81
C ARG A 840 14.22 -13.39 -42.24
N LEU A 841 14.28 -14.37 -41.35
CA LEU A 841 13.89 -15.75 -41.65
C LEU A 841 12.41 -15.85 -42.05
N ARG A 842 11.51 -15.17 -41.30
CA ARG A 842 10.07 -15.10 -41.65
C ARG A 842 9.82 -14.48 -43.03
N ASN A 843 10.67 -13.54 -43.43
CA ASN A 843 10.61 -12.88 -44.74
C ASN A 843 11.36 -13.64 -45.85
N GLY A 844 11.79 -14.89 -45.61
CA GLY A 844 12.42 -15.77 -46.59
C GLY A 844 13.90 -15.49 -46.85
N TRP A 845 14.60 -14.83 -45.91
CA TRP A 845 16.04 -14.67 -46.00
C TRP A 845 16.78 -15.95 -45.66
N ARG A 846 17.94 -16.17 -46.29
CA ARG A 846 18.79 -17.34 -46.08
C ARG A 846 20.24 -16.95 -45.82
N TYR A 847 20.94 -17.81 -45.09
CA TYR A 847 22.39 -17.69 -44.92
C TYR A 847 23.11 -17.90 -46.26
N GLY A 848 24.18 -17.12 -46.47
CA GLY A 848 25.13 -17.31 -47.56
C GLY A 848 26.40 -16.51 -47.30
N LYS A 849 27.53 -16.96 -47.87
CA LYS A 849 28.84 -16.34 -47.62
C LYS A 849 28.92 -14.90 -48.10
N ASP A 850 28.27 -14.62 -49.23
CA ASP A 850 28.24 -13.30 -49.84
C ASP A 850 26.83 -12.69 -49.67
N ARG A 851 26.78 -11.39 -49.37
CA ARG A 851 25.52 -10.67 -49.20
C ARG A 851 24.88 -10.38 -50.56
N ASP A 852 23.60 -10.67 -50.69
CA ASP A 852 22.77 -10.34 -51.86
C ASP A 852 21.35 -9.96 -51.38
N LEU A 853 21.08 -8.65 -51.28
CA LEU A 853 19.78 -8.15 -50.81
C LEU A 853 18.60 -8.54 -51.72
N PRO A 854 18.67 -8.38 -53.06
CA PRO A 854 17.62 -8.85 -53.97
C PRO A 854 17.29 -10.34 -53.82
N ALA A 855 18.30 -11.20 -53.66
CA ALA A 855 18.12 -12.64 -53.46
C ALA A 855 17.79 -13.03 -52.01
N LYS A 856 17.72 -12.07 -51.09
CA LYS A 856 17.53 -12.23 -49.65
C LYS A 856 18.57 -13.14 -49.00
N VAL A 857 19.84 -12.95 -49.33
CA VAL A 857 20.99 -13.68 -48.79
C VAL A 857 21.82 -12.76 -47.90
N SER A 858 22.17 -13.22 -46.70
CA SER A 858 23.00 -12.45 -45.77
C SER A 858 24.00 -13.35 -45.04
N PRO A 859 25.29 -12.94 -44.93
CA PRO A 859 26.28 -13.64 -44.11
C PRO A 859 26.05 -13.48 -42.62
N ASN A 860 25.24 -12.49 -42.21
CA ASN A 860 24.98 -12.15 -40.81
C ASN A 860 23.80 -12.95 -40.22
N LEU A 861 23.26 -13.94 -40.94
CA LEU A 861 22.25 -14.86 -40.40
C LEU A 861 22.91 -16.03 -39.66
N VAL A 862 23.64 -15.68 -38.60
CA VAL A 862 24.44 -16.59 -37.78
C VAL A 862 24.12 -16.38 -36.30
N PRO A 863 24.45 -17.32 -35.39
CA PRO A 863 24.34 -17.09 -33.95
C PRO A 863 25.13 -15.86 -33.50
N TRP A 864 24.74 -15.26 -32.36
CA TRP A 864 25.43 -14.07 -31.81
C TRP A 864 26.93 -14.31 -31.61
N SER A 865 27.33 -15.50 -31.16
CA SER A 865 28.74 -15.88 -30.98
C SER A 865 29.58 -15.64 -32.24
N ASP A 866 29.02 -15.96 -33.40
CA ASP A 866 29.70 -16.02 -34.69
C ASP A 866 29.57 -14.70 -35.47
N LEU A 867 28.79 -13.74 -34.95
CA LEU A 867 28.60 -12.44 -35.56
C LEU A 867 29.90 -11.60 -35.45
N PRO A 868 30.33 -10.91 -36.52
CA PRO A 868 31.49 -10.03 -36.47
C PRO A 868 31.36 -8.95 -35.39
N GLN A 869 32.47 -8.58 -34.76
CA GLN A 869 32.50 -7.65 -33.63
C GLN A 869 31.93 -6.27 -33.99
N GLU A 870 32.16 -5.81 -35.21
CA GLU A 870 31.65 -4.53 -35.73
C GLU A 870 30.11 -4.53 -35.80
N PHE A 871 29.49 -5.66 -36.13
CA PHE A 871 28.03 -5.79 -36.10
C PHE A 871 27.49 -5.97 -34.68
N LYS A 872 28.23 -6.63 -33.78
CA LYS A 872 27.87 -6.66 -32.35
C LYS A 872 27.83 -5.25 -31.77
N GLU A 873 28.84 -4.43 -32.06
CA GLU A 873 28.86 -3.01 -31.67
C GLU A 873 27.69 -2.22 -32.24
N LEU A 874 27.28 -2.46 -33.49
CA LEU A 874 26.10 -1.82 -34.06
C LEU A 874 24.84 -2.09 -33.23
N TYR A 875 24.62 -3.33 -32.77
CA TYR A 875 23.46 -3.65 -31.93
C TYR A 875 23.55 -3.00 -30.55
N CYS A 876 24.76 -2.89 -29.98
CA CYS A 876 24.99 -2.13 -28.75
C CYS A 876 24.67 -0.64 -28.95
N ASP A 877 25.15 -0.01 -30.02
CA ASP A 877 24.90 1.41 -30.34
C ASP A 877 23.39 1.67 -30.49
N LEU A 878 22.64 0.74 -31.12
CA LEU A 878 21.18 0.81 -31.21
C LEU A 878 20.50 0.78 -29.84
N VAL A 879 20.90 -0.14 -28.97
CA VAL A 879 20.35 -0.25 -27.60
C VAL A 879 20.67 1.00 -26.78
N GLU A 880 21.92 1.44 -26.79
CA GLU A 880 22.39 2.59 -26.00
C GLU A 880 21.71 3.91 -26.41
N SER A 881 21.16 3.98 -27.63
CA SER A 881 20.40 5.14 -28.09
C SER A 881 18.97 5.23 -27.53
N ILE A 882 18.40 4.14 -27.01
CA ILE A 882 17.00 4.07 -26.56
C ILE A 882 16.66 5.15 -25.52
N PRO A 883 17.45 5.39 -24.44
CA PRO A 883 17.12 6.38 -23.42
C PRO A 883 16.99 7.80 -24.00
N GLU A 884 17.90 8.20 -24.88
CA GLU A 884 17.87 9.53 -25.52
C GLU A 884 16.71 9.67 -26.52
N ILE A 885 16.39 8.59 -27.25
CA ILE A 885 15.24 8.57 -28.17
C ILE A 885 13.93 8.78 -27.42
N LEU A 886 13.76 8.07 -26.30
CA LEU A 886 12.60 8.22 -25.41
C LEU A 886 12.54 9.62 -24.79
N LYS A 887 13.67 10.12 -24.26
CA LYS A 887 13.76 11.44 -23.64
C LYS A 887 13.38 12.56 -24.59
N SER A 888 13.74 12.45 -25.87
CA SER A 888 13.41 13.46 -26.89
C SER A 888 11.90 13.61 -27.20
N HIS A 889 11.05 12.77 -26.61
CA HIS A 889 9.59 12.82 -26.75
C HIS A 889 8.88 12.70 -25.40
N ASP A 890 9.48 13.21 -24.34
CA ASP A 890 8.93 13.24 -22.97
C ASP A 890 8.69 11.86 -22.37
N TYR A 891 9.60 10.89 -22.61
CA TYR A 891 9.62 9.60 -21.90
C TYR A 891 10.95 9.36 -21.19
N GLU A 892 10.88 8.76 -20.01
CA GLU A 892 12.05 8.30 -19.26
C GLU A 892 11.94 6.82 -18.90
N ILE A 893 13.10 6.18 -18.72
CA ILE A 893 13.20 4.78 -18.30
C ILE A 893 13.34 4.72 -16.78
N TYR A 894 12.59 3.81 -16.17
CA TYR A 894 12.55 3.56 -14.74
C TYR A 894 12.87 2.10 -14.43
N ARG A 895 13.62 1.87 -13.35
CA ARG A 895 13.93 0.52 -12.85
C ARG A 895 12.78 0.03 -11.98
N LEU A 896 12.24 -1.14 -12.28
CA LEU A 896 11.17 -1.78 -11.51
C LEU A 896 11.64 -2.18 -10.10
N GLU A 897 12.93 -2.46 -9.91
CA GLU A 897 13.51 -2.76 -8.59
C GLU A 897 13.47 -1.56 -7.64
N GLU A 898 13.45 -0.34 -8.19
CA GLU A 898 13.21 0.87 -7.42
C GLU A 898 11.71 1.11 -7.17
N GLY A 899 10.84 0.13 -7.48
CA GLY A 899 9.40 0.19 -7.32
C GLY A 899 8.70 1.27 -8.17
N PRO A 900 7.36 1.30 -8.09
CA PRO A 900 6.52 2.41 -8.55
C PRO A 900 7.12 3.78 -8.15
N GLN A 901 7.49 4.63 -9.13
CA GLN A 901 8.13 5.94 -8.88
C GLN A 901 7.08 7.04 -8.70
N ILE A 902 7.17 7.79 -7.60
CA ILE A 902 6.24 8.86 -7.23
C ILE A 902 6.33 10.02 -8.25
N PHE A 903 5.26 10.19 -9.02
CA PHE A 903 5.03 11.29 -9.95
C PHE A 903 4.34 12.46 -9.22
N PRO A 904 5.03 13.55 -8.84
CA PRO A 904 4.34 14.78 -8.49
C PRO A 904 3.67 15.35 -9.74
N HIS A 905 2.36 15.53 -9.72
CA HIS A 905 1.69 16.31 -10.76
C HIS A 905 2.12 17.77 -10.65
N SER A 906 2.61 18.34 -11.75
CA SER A 906 2.51 19.79 -11.99
C SER A 906 1.25 20.01 -12.83
N PRO A 907 0.36 20.97 -12.48
CA PRO A 907 -0.76 21.31 -13.35
C PRO A 907 -0.23 21.82 -14.70
N PRO A 908 -0.91 21.55 -15.83
CA PRO A 908 -0.64 22.29 -17.05
C PRO A 908 -0.89 23.77 -16.76
N SER A 909 0.11 24.61 -17.00
CA SER A 909 -0.02 26.06 -16.93
C SER A 909 -1.13 26.49 -17.89
N LEU A 910 -2.34 26.69 -17.38
CA LEU A 910 -3.37 27.45 -18.08
C LEU A 910 -2.91 28.90 -18.04
N SER A 911 -2.28 29.32 -19.13
CA SER A 911 -2.09 30.73 -19.43
C SER A 911 -3.48 31.39 -19.44
N ILE A 912 -3.78 32.14 -18.39
CA ILE A 912 -4.93 33.04 -18.34
C ILE A 912 -4.70 34.09 -19.44
N VAL A 913 -5.60 34.12 -20.42
CA VAL A 913 -5.88 35.32 -21.23
C VAL A 913 -7.21 35.86 -20.76
#